data_AF-A0A8D8WWA4-F1
#
_entry.id   AF-A0A8D8WWA4-F1
#
_cell.length_a   1.000
_cell.length_b   1.000
_cell.length_c   1.000
_cell.angle_alpha   90.00
_cell.angle_beta   90.00
_cell.angle_gamma   90.00
#
_symmetry.space_group_name_H-M   'P 1'
#
loop_
_entity.id
_entity.type
_entity.pdbx_description
1 polymer ?
#
loop_
_entity_poly.entity_id
_entity_poly.type
_entity_poly.pdbx_seq_one_letter_code
_entity_poly.pdbx_strand_id
1 'polypeptide(L)'
;MRHRVKKQREEIERLREEVERFKQLNHNARKSKNYYKVKLYREQKKNKMALLNTPDDLLSPRNKAKKMLAQCKDKNDHSRIAKKLTFHETIMDNAKEKYKNLKKSKDKSLMSSIFLSRCIRKYRLKAAASRTLGLSFTKKLVLKEHEKQLKTKEQVESFFLREDVSRFSAGIKETKTFKGVKKQKRYLLASMKQLHKKYLKDNDKISYVTFTRYKPFYVCPAPCDSRDTCLCRQHVNIELKARKLKELNQVDTCDLQTLIEQVVCNRKSQDCMYQKCEQCKDNVLLVVDKMPQEPTKWQKWDTIVEEREKIKGNETIQFKVKVSSKITERGTVSQLGQSFNDELSKFKKHVFNIKNQYKAYRTLKENLHDNETVIHIDFSENYMCKYSSEIQSFHFGASRKQATIHTGVLYLKDKDPISFASVSNCLDHGPNAIWAHLKPVLEKLKRENPQVQLVHFFSDGPATQYKQKKSFYLFCTKLFEMFQGGTWNFFESSHGKGAPDGVGGALKRVANEQVGCGKDIPTPETLFEILKENSNVELFFVDEKDVDNIGKIVPTDILPIQGTREIHQMMTNKKGVLQHRKLSCCCDKNDWIRGKYCDCVSLSQIQTTHFTILPGKKVYNQIYSSSDSEMDEASFNSSGSSCGDLEDMISADHPEISHPILEEPSVLRVTRGTHVLMEFLGGARKKTKYRYVGVCQTNLEDDEECEEVLVMSLNVVGEGGSLFKVNEKDTSYIKFDQILGILPTPKIQLKGDRVFYKFPSSIDVFEKG
;
A
#
# COMPACT_ATOMS: atom_id res chain seq x y z
N MET A 1 36.37 -33.14 8.51
CA MET A 1 35.29 -34.13 8.36
C MET A 1 34.49 -34.36 9.65
N ARG A 2 35.12 -34.69 10.79
CA ARG A 2 34.45 -34.86 12.10
C ARG A 2 33.60 -33.66 12.56
N HIS A 3 34.04 -32.43 12.28
CA HIS A 3 33.31 -31.22 12.68
C HIS A 3 31.99 -30.99 11.91
N ARG A 4 31.91 -31.45 10.65
CA ARG A 4 30.73 -31.29 9.78
C ARG A 4 29.66 -32.32 10.11
N VAL A 5 30.08 -33.55 10.44
CA VAL A 5 29.21 -34.61 10.97
C VAL A 5 28.66 -34.23 12.34
N LYS A 6 29.49 -33.62 13.21
CA LYS A 6 29.04 -33.10 14.50
C LYS A 6 27.95 -32.03 14.33
N LYS A 7 28.15 -31.08 13.41
CA LYS A 7 27.20 -29.99 13.15
C LYS A 7 25.86 -30.49 12.57
N GLN A 8 25.89 -31.49 11.69
CA GLN A 8 24.67 -32.12 11.16
C GLN A 8 23.91 -32.93 12.22
N ARG A 9 24.62 -33.65 13.09
CA ARG A 9 23.98 -34.32 14.24
C ARG A 9 23.33 -33.31 15.18
N GLU A 10 24.02 -32.21 15.50
CA GLU A 10 23.49 -31.11 16.31
C GLU A 10 22.27 -30.41 15.66
N GLU A 11 22.13 -30.43 14.34
CA GLU A 11 21.00 -29.84 13.61
C GLU A 11 19.79 -30.78 13.55
N ILE A 12 20.02 -32.07 13.32
CA ILE A 12 18.98 -33.11 13.40
C ILE A 12 18.42 -33.22 14.82
N GLU A 13 19.29 -33.14 15.81
CA GLU A 13 18.89 -33.18 17.22
C GLU A 13 18.06 -31.94 17.59
N ARG A 14 18.45 -30.75 17.13
CA ARG A 14 17.64 -29.53 17.27
C ARG A 14 16.26 -29.64 16.61
N LEU A 15 16.18 -30.17 15.39
CA LEU A 15 14.90 -30.34 14.70
C LEU A 15 13.99 -31.37 15.41
N ARG A 16 14.57 -32.43 15.97
CA ARG A 16 13.82 -33.41 16.78
C ARG A 16 13.30 -32.78 18.07
N GLU A 17 14.13 -32.00 18.76
CA GLU A 17 13.72 -31.23 19.94
C GLU A 17 12.58 -30.25 19.61
N GLU A 18 12.63 -29.62 18.44
CA GLU A 18 11.62 -28.65 18.00
C GLU A 18 10.26 -29.32 17.66
N VAL A 19 10.29 -30.48 16.99
CA VAL A 19 9.09 -31.29 16.73
C VAL A 19 8.46 -31.76 18.04
N GLU A 20 9.27 -32.23 19.00
CA GLU A 20 8.76 -32.69 20.29
C GLU A 20 8.19 -31.54 21.12
N ARG A 21 8.84 -30.36 21.07
CA ARG A 21 8.30 -29.12 21.63
C ARG A 21 6.94 -28.77 21.04
N PHE A 22 6.75 -28.87 19.71
CA PHE A 22 5.46 -28.60 19.08
C PHE A 22 4.37 -29.60 19.47
N LYS A 23 4.70 -30.90 19.58
CA LYS A 23 3.74 -31.91 20.09
C LYS A 23 3.32 -31.59 21.52
N GLN A 24 4.27 -31.22 22.37
CA GLN A 24 4.00 -30.88 23.77
C GLN A 24 3.14 -29.61 23.87
N LEU A 25 3.40 -28.58 23.05
CA LEU A 25 2.57 -27.38 22.96
C LEU A 25 1.13 -27.71 22.54
N ASN A 26 0.96 -28.59 21.55
CA ASN A 26 -0.37 -28.97 21.06
C ASN A 26 -1.14 -29.81 22.10
N HIS A 27 -0.45 -30.70 22.81
CA HIS A 27 -1.02 -31.44 23.95
C HIS A 27 -1.45 -30.48 25.07
N ASN A 28 -0.60 -29.51 25.44
CA ASN A 28 -0.91 -28.49 26.44
C ASN A 28 -2.09 -27.60 26.01
N ALA A 29 -2.21 -27.27 24.73
CA ALA A 29 -3.34 -26.53 24.19
C ALA A 29 -4.66 -27.32 24.29
N ARG A 30 -4.64 -28.62 23.97
CA ARG A 30 -5.81 -29.51 24.11
C ARG A 30 -6.20 -29.68 25.58
N LYS A 31 -5.24 -29.88 26.47
CA LYS A 31 -5.47 -29.97 27.93
C LYS A 31 -6.06 -28.66 28.47
N SER A 32 -5.54 -27.51 28.05
CA SER A 32 -6.06 -26.19 28.41
C SER A 32 -7.48 -26.00 27.90
N LYS A 33 -7.78 -26.36 26.64
CA LYS A 33 -9.14 -26.30 26.08
C LYS A 33 -10.13 -27.13 26.90
N ASN A 34 -9.76 -28.35 27.26
CA ASN A 34 -10.61 -29.22 28.09
C ASN A 34 -10.79 -28.66 29.51
N TYR A 35 -9.73 -28.14 30.12
CA TYR A 35 -9.81 -27.44 31.40
C TYR A 35 -10.80 -26.28 31.35
N TYR A 36 -10.70 -25.39 30.35
CA TYR A 36 -11.62 -24.27 30.21
C TYR A 36 -13.06 -24.71 29.89
N LYS A 37 -13.25 -25.81 29.14
CA LYS A 37 -14.59 -26.38 28.88
C LYS A 37 -15.23 -26.89 30.17
N VAL A 38 -14.49 -27.63 30.99
CA VAL A 38 -14.97 -28.13 32.30
C VAL A 38 -15.21 -26.96 33.26
N LYS A 39 -14.31 -25.97 33.30
CA LYS A 39 -14.49 -24.76 34.12
C LYS A 39 -15.76 -23.99 33.72
N LEU A 40 -15.98 -23.78 32.42
CA LEU A 40 -17.19 -23.13 31.91
C LEU A 40 -18.45 -23.92 32.30
N TYR A 41 -18.44 -25.24 32.18
CA TYR A 41 -19.55 -26.10 32.60
C TYR A 41 -19.84 -25.97 34.11
N ARG A 42 -18.79 -25.99 34.95
CA ARG A 42 -18.91 -25.80 36.40
C ARG A 42 -19.46 -24.42 36.75
N GLU A 43 -18.98 -23.36 36.09
CA GLU A 43 -19.49 -22.01 36.26
C GLU A 43 -20.95 -21.89 35.81
N GLN A 44 -21.34 -22.50 34.69
CA GLN A 44 -22.73 -22.52 34.24
C GLN A 44 -23.64 -23.26 35.22
N LYS A 45 -23.20 -24.41 35.77
CA LYS A 45 -23.93 -25.15 36.81
C LYS A 45 -24.06 -24.34 38.10
N LYS A 46 -22.97 -23.68 38.55
CA LYS A 46 -22.98 -22.79 39.71
C LYS A 46 -23.91 -21.60 39.50
N ASN A 47 -23.87 -20.96 38.34
CA ASN A 47 -24.76 -19.86 37.97
C ASN A 47 -26.22 -20.31 37.88
N LYS A 48 -26.48 -21.53 37.37
CA LYS A 48 -27.83 -22.12 37.34
C LYS A 48 -28.37 -22.36 38.75
N MET A 49 -27.55 -22.92 39.65
CA MET A 49 -27.94 -23.13 41.06
C MET A 49 -28.14 -21.82 41.81
N ALA A 50 -27.23 -20.84 41.63
CA ALA A 50 -27.39 -19.50 42.20
C ALA A 50 -28.68 -18.82 41.72
N LEU A 51 -29.00 -18.95 40.43
CA LEU A 51 -30.25 -18.43 39.85
C LEU A 51 -31.49 -19.09 40.45
N LEU A 52 -31.46 -20.41 40.72
CA LEU A 52 -32.58 -21.14 41.33
C LEU A 52 -32.79 -20.72 42.80
N ASN A 53 -31.70 -20.45 43.53
CA ASN A 53 -31.74 -20.10 44.95
C ASN A 53 -32.01 -18.61 45.20
N THR A 54 -31.92 -17.75 44.18
CA THR A 54 -32.19 -16.31 44.35
C THR A 54 -33.70 -16.05 44.44
N PRO A 55 -34.19 -15.29 45.44
CA PRO A 55 -35.59 -14.86 45.54
C PRO A 55 -36.05 -14.10 44.29
N ASP A 56 -37.31 -14.29 43.90
CA ASP A 56 -37.82 -13.72 42.63
C ASP A 56 -37.75 -12.18 42.61
N ASP A 57 -37.90 -11.50 43.74
CA ASP A 57 -37.92 -10.02 43.78
C ASP A 57 -36.57 -9.38 43.45
N LEU A 58 -35.48 -10.12 43.64
CA LEU A 58 -34.11 -9.69 43.32
C LEU A 58 -33.70 -10.03 41.86
N LEU A 59 -34.55 -10.74 41.11
CA LEU A 59 -34.24 -11.21 39.76
C LEU A 59 -34.73 -10.25 38.68
N SER A 60 -33.85 -10.01 37.69
CA SER A 60 -34.25 -9.31 36.47
C SER A 60 -35.29 -10.11 35.66
N PRO A 61 -36.15 -9.47 34.84
CA PRO A 61 -37.17 -10.17 34.05
C PRO A 61 -36.62 -11.33 33.20
N ARG A 62 -35.43 -11.16 32.61
CA ARG A 62 -34.74 -12.22 31.85
C ARG A 62 -34.34 -13.41 32.73
N ASN A 63 -33.89 -13.13 33.96
CA ASN A 63 -33.47 -14.17 34.90
C ASN A 63 -34.68 -14.89 35.50
N LYS A 64 -35.81 -14.20 35.73
CA LYS A 64 -37.10 -14.82 36.07
C LYS A 64 -37.55 -15.82 34.99
N ALA A 65 -37.52 -15.41 33.72
CA ALA A 65 -37.86 -16.29 32.60
C ALA A 65 -36.91 -17.49 32.49
N LYS A 66 -35.59 -17.28 32.65
CA LYS A 66 -34.61 -18.36 32.66
C LYS A 66 -34.76 -19.32 33.85
N LYS A 67 -35.09 -18.80 35.04
CA LYS A 67 -35.37 -19.59 36.24
C LYS A 67 -36.57 -20.50 36.02
N MET A 68 -37.66 -19.96 35.45
CA MET A 68 -38.83 -20.75 35.08
C MET A 68 -38.48 -21.86 34.07
N LEU A 69 -37.76 -21.53 32.99
CA LEU A 69 -37.32 -22.53 32.00
C LEU A 69 -36.36 -23.57 32.60
N ALA A 70 -35.53 -23.18 33.57
CA ALA A 70 -34.59 -24.08 34.25
C ALA A 70 -35.27 -25.02 35.26
N GLN A 71 -36.45 -24.65 35.77
CA GLN A 71 -37.27 -25.43 36.69
C GLN A 71 -38.13 -26.47 35.96
N CYS A 72 -38.48 -26.24 34.69
CA CYS A 72 -39.22 -27.20 33.89
C CYS A 72 -38.43 -28.48 33.64
N LYS A 73 -38.83 -29.56 34.32
CA LYS A 73 -38.39 -30.92 34.02
C LYS A 73 -39.55 -31.89 33.72
N ASP A 74 -40.77 -31.58 34.16
CA ASP A 74 -41.95 -32.46 34.02
C ASP A 74 -43.14 -31.82 33.28
N LYS A 75 -44.06 -32.66 32.78
CA LYS A 75 -45.30 -32.26 32.07
C LYS A 75 -46.19 -31.28 32.86
N ASN A 76 -46.19 -31.35 34.19
CA ASN A 76 -46.95 -30.42 35.05
C ASN A 76 -46.36 -28.99 35.08
N ASP A 77 -45.06 -28.82 34.83
CA ASP A 77 -44.42 -27.50 34.75
C ASP A 77 -44.74 -26.77 33.43
N HIS A 78 -45.07 -27.52 32.37
CA HIS A 78 -45.53 -26.94 31.10
C HIS A 78 -46.85 -26.18 31.28
N SER A 79 -47.73 -26.64 32.16
CA SER A 79 -48.98 -25.94 32.51
C SER A 79 -48.71 -24.58 33.16
N ARG A 80 -47.67 -24.47 34.00
CA ARG A 80 -47.28 -23.22 34.66
C ARG A 80 -46.67 -22.21 33.69
N ILE A 81 -45.83 -22.68 32.74
CA ILE A 81 -45.34 -21.84 31.64
C ILE A 81 -46.50 -21.40 30.75
N ALA A 82 -47.36 -22.34 30.35
CA ALA A 82 -48.53 -22.05 29.53
C ALA A 82 -49.40 -21.00 30.20
N LYS A 83 -49.75 -21.14 31.49
CA LYS A 83 -50.54 -20.15 32.23
C LYS A 83 -49.90 -18.77 32.28
N LYS A 84 -48.57 -18.65 32.45
CA LYS A 84 -47.89 -17.34 32.40
C LYS A 84 -47.82 -16.75 30.99
N LEU A 85 -47.65 -17.58 29.96
CA LEU A 85 -47.70 -17.14 28.56
C LEU A 85 -49.12 -16.70 28.19
N THR A 86 -50.14 -17.46 28.57
CA THR A 86 -51.54 -17.08 28.42
C THR A 86 -51.82 -15.76 29.12
N PHE A 87 -51.38 -15.57 30.37
CA PHE A 87 -51.51 -14.29 31.07
C PHE A 87 -50.83 -13.14 30.34
N HIS A 88 -49.63 -13.37 29.78
CA HIS A 88 -48.94 -12.39 28.92
C HIS A 88 -49.78 -12.05 27.68
N GLU A 89 -50.20 -13.04 26.90
CA GLU A 89 -50.99 -12.80 25.68
C GLU A 89 -52.31 -12.10 26.00
N THR A 90 -53.02 -12.51 27.06
CA THR A 90 -54.27 -11.86 27.50
C THR A 90 -54.05 -10.38 27.87
N ILE A 91 -52.96 -10.04 28.57
CA ILE A 91 -52.64 -8.63 28.86
C ILE A 91 -52.31 -7.88 27.59
N MET A 92 -51.55 -8.49 26.68
CA MET A 92 -51.11 -7.84 25.44
C MET A 92 -52.29 -7.58 24.50
N ASP A 93 -53.23 -8.51 24.39
CA ASP A 93 -54.45 -8.35 23.59
C ASP A 93 -55.37 -7.27 24.18
N ASN A 94 -55.58 -7.28 25.50
CA ASN A 94 -56.32 -6.21 26.19
C ASN A 94 -55.67 -4.84 25.99
N ALA A 95 -54.35 -4.76 26.10
CA ALA A 95 -53.61 -3.51 25.87
C ALA A 95 -53.71 -3.04 24.42
N LYS A 96 -53.67 -3.96 23.45
CA LYS A 96 -53.83 -3.68 22.02
C LYS A 96 -55.23 -3.17 21.71
N GLU A 97 -56.26 -3.80 22.25
CA GLU A 97 -57.65 -3.38 22.08
C GLU A 97 -57.87 -1.98 22.66
N LYS A 98 -57.46 -1.75 23.91
CA LYS A 98 -57.52 -0.41 24.52
C LYS A 98 -56.76 0.62 23.70
N TYR A 99 -55.56 0.32 23.21
CA TYR A 99 -54.79 1.24 22.37
C TYR A 99 -55.48 1.59 21.05
N LYS A 100 -56.13 0.61 20.39
CA LYS A 100 -56.92 0.84 19.16
C LYS A 100 -58.13 1.74 19.43
N ASN A 101 -58.82 1.53 20.54
CA ASN A 101 -60.05 2.24 20.90
C ASN A 101 -59.81 3.69 21.37
N LEU A 102 -58.57 4.06 21.71
CA LEU A 102 -58.22 5.45 22.01
C LEU A 102 -58.39 6.33 20.77
N LYS A 103 -59.02 7.51 20.93
CA LYS A 103 -59.18 8.50 19.85
C LYS A 103 -58.18 9.65 19.95
N LYS A 104 -57.81 10.08 21.17
CA LYS A 104 -56.91 11.21 21.41
C LYS A 104 -55.43 10.83 21.26
N SER A 105 -54.66 11.69 20.59
CA SER A 105 -53.21 11.49 20.35
C SER A 105 -52.38 11.49 21.64
N LYS A 106 -52.71 12.34 22.61
CA LYS A 106 -52.03 12.40 23.93
C LYS A 106 -52.17 11.08 24.70
N ASP A 107 -53.36 10.49 24.72
CA ASP A 107 -53.63 9.24 25.45
C ASP A 107 -52.95 8.03 24.79
N LYS A 108 -52.91 8.01 23.44
CA LYS A 108 -52.10 7.04 22.69
C LYS A 108 -50.62 7.17 23.01
N SER A 109 -50.11 8.40 23.16
CA SER A 109 -48.72 8.66 23.52
C SER A 109 -48.40 8.18 24.94
N LEU A 110 -49.29 8.48 25.90
CA LEU A 110 -49.16 8.04 27.29
C LEU A 110 -49.14 6.51 27.39
N MET A 111 -50.09 5.83 26.75
CA MET A 111 -50.10 4.36 26.70
C MET A 111 -48.85 3.79 26.00
N SER A 112 -48.40 4.41 24.90
CA SER A 112 -47.17 4.00 24.22
C SER A 112 -45.93 4.15 25.12
N SER A 113 -45.89 5.16 25.98
CA SER A 113 -44.76 5.42 26.88
C SER A 113 -44.56 4.29 27.90
N ILE A 114 -45.65 3.68 28.39
CA ILE A 114 -45.65 2.54 29.31
C ILE A 114 -44.94 1.34 28.67
N PHE A 115 -45.25 1.06 27.40
CA PHE A 115 -44.66 -0.03 26.62
C PHE A 115 -43.30 0.32 25.98
N LEU A 116 -42.80 1.54 26.20
CA LEU A 116 -41.46 1.99 25.77
C LEU A 116 -40.51 2.25 26.95
N SER A 117 -40.80 1.64 28.09
CA SER A 117 -40.03 1.74 29.32
C SER A 117 -38.56 1.32 29.18
N ARG A 118 -37.75 1.71 30.18
CA ARG A 118 -36.31 1.41 30.25
C ARG A 118 -36.00 -0.09 30.12
N CYS A 119 -36.87 -0.95 30.66
CA CYS A 119 -36.74 -2.40 30.62
C CYS A 119 -36.85 -2.96 29.19
N ILE A 120 -37.86 -2.54 28.42
CA ILE A 120 -38.06 -2.98 27.03
C ILE A 120 -36.89 -2.51 26.14
N ARG A 121 -36.36 -1.31 26.39
CA ARG A 121 -35.17 -0.78 25.71
C ARG A 121 -33.90 -1.58 26.04
N LYS A 122 -33.68 -1.91 27.32
CA LYS A 122 -32.52 -2.69 27.79
C LYS A 122 -32.45 -4.06 27.14
N TYR A 123 -33.59 -4.73 26.93
CA TYR A 123 -33.66 -6.06 26.34
C TYR A 123 -33.93 -6.08 24.82
N ARG A 124 -33.93 -4.91 24.16
CA ARG A 124 -34.14 -4.78 22.70
C ARG A 124 -35.49 -5.33 22.21
N LEU A 125 -36.54 -5.28 23.03
CA LEU A 125 -37.86 -5.82 22.71
C LEU A 125 -38.82 -4.79 22.06
N LYS A 126 -38.33 -3.58 21.71
CA LYS A 126 -39.15 -2.52 21.10
C LYS A 126 -39.92 -3.00 19.85
N ALA A 127 -39.25 -3.74 18.97
CA ALA A 127 -39.85 -4.24 17.73
C ALA A 127 -40.89 -5.35 17.97
N ALA A 128 -40.71 -6.15 19.02
CA ALA A 128 -41.71 -7.14 19.42
C ALA A 128 -42.95 -6.44 20.01
N ALA A 129 -42.75 -5.53 20.97
CA ALA A 129 -43.83 -4.74 21.57
C ALA A 129 -44.62 -3.95 20.53
N SER A 130 -43.93 -3.32 19.57
CA SER A 130 -44.57 -2.59 18.47
C SER A 130 -45.42 -3.48 17.56
N ARG A 131 -44.98 -4.72 17.28
CA ARG A 131 -45.73 -5.67 16.44
C ARG A 131 -46.98 -6.18 17.16
N THR A 132 -46.83 -6.55 18.44
CA THR A 132 -47.95 -7.09 19.23
C THR A 132 -49.03 -6.03 19.47
N LEU A 133 -48.64 -4.80 19.85
CA LEU A 133 -49.57 -3.73 20.22
C LEU A 133 -49.99 -2.83 19.05
N GLY A 134 -49.37 -2.96 17.87
CA GLY A 134 -49.69 -2.11 16.71
C GLY A 134 -49.32 -0.63 16.89
N LEU A 135 -48.28 -0.33 17.68
CA LEU A 135 -47.84 1.04 17.94
C LEU A 135 -47.32 1.68 16.64
N SER A 136 -47.92 2.79 16.20
CA SER A 136 -47.51 3.52 14.99
C SER A 136 -46.36 4.49 15.24
N PHE A 137 -46.20 4.98 16.46
CA PHE A 137 -45.19 5.98 16.87
C PHE A 137 -43.75 5.41 16.92
N THR A 138 -43.62 4.11 17.17
CA THR A 138 -42.33 3.38 17.21
C THR A 138 -41.65 3.33 15.85
N LYS A 139 -42.38 3.25 14.73
CA LYS A 139 -41.78 3.32 13.40
C LYS A 139 -41.02 4.64 13.19
N LYS A 140 -41.64 5.79 13.52
CA LYS A 140 -41.00 7.12 13.39
C LYS A 140 -39.76 7.28 14.28
N LEU A 141 -39.82 6.82 15.53
CA LEU A 141 -38.65 6.88 16.44
C LEU A 141 -37.52 5.94 16.02
N VAL A 142 -37.84 4.74 15.55
CA VAL A 142 -36.84 3.78 15.05
C VAL A 142 -36.18 4.29 13.77
N LEU A 143 -36.96 4.91 12.87
CA LEU A 143 -36.42 5.57 11.68
C LEU A 143 -35.48 6.73 12.05
N LYS A 144 -35.86 7.60 12.99
CA LYS A 144 -34.98 8.67 13.50
C LYS A 144 -33.70 8.13 14.17
N GLU A 145 -33.81 7.07 14.98
CA GLU A 145 -32.63 6.42 15.59
C GLU A 145 -31.72 5.81 14.50
N HIS A 146 -32.30 5.24 13.43
CA HIS A 146 -31.57 4.66 12.31
C HIS A 146 -30.87 5.73 11.45
N GLU A 147 -31.57 6.81 11.09
CA GLU A 147 -30.98 7.96 10.38
C GLU A 147 -29.81 8.56 11.14
N LYS A 148 -29.96 8.75 12.45
CA LYS A 148 -28.86 9.23 13.30
C LYS A 148 -27.66 8.29 13.26
N GLN A 149 -27.89 6.97 13.34
CA GLN A 149 -26.81 5.99 13.23
C GLN A 149 -26.15 5.99 11.86
N LEU A 150 -26.91 6.19 10.78
CA LEU A 150 -26.39 6.27 9.43
C LEU A 150 -25.47 7.49 9.26
N LYS A 151 -25.93 8.67 9.68
CA LYS A 151 -25.13 9.90 9.67
C LYS A 151 -23.84 9.76 10.48
N THR A 152 -23.93 9.21 11.69
CA THR A 152 -22.74 8.95 12.51
C THR A 152 -21.79 7.95 11.83
N LYS A 153 -22.32 6.94 11.13
CA LYS A 153 -21.51 5.99 10.39
C LYS A 153 -20.77 6.68 9.23
N GLU A 154 -21.46 7.47 8.41
CA GLU A 154 -20.87 8.21 7.29
C GLU A 154 -19.79 9.21 7.75
N GLN A 155 -20.02 9.90 8.87
CA GLN A 155 -19.02 10.78 9.49
C GLN A 155 -17.77 10.03 9.97
N VAL A 156 -17.93 8.83 10.52
CA VAL A 156 -16.78 8.00 10.93
C VAL A 156 -16.06 7.43 9.71
N GLU A 157 -16.80 6.98 8.70
CA GLU A 157 -16.21 6.46 7.45
C GLU A 157 -15.40 7.55 6.73
N SER A 158 -15.97 8.75 6.54
CA SER A 158 -15.26 9.89 5.96
C SER A 158 -14.02 10.29 6.76
N PHE A 159 -14.05 10.24 8.10
CA PHE A 159 -12.86 10.46 8.92
C PHE A 159 -11.76 9.45 8.64
N PHE A 160 -12.08 8.15 8.51
CA PHE A 160 -11.08 7.13 8.20
C PHE A 160 -10.51 7.26 6.79
N LEU A 161 -11.26 7.84 5.85
CA LEU A 161 -10.83 8.07 4.47
C LEU A 161 -9.93 9.29 4.29
N ARG A 162 -9.74 10.10 5.33
CA ARG A 162 -8.78 11.21 5.32
C ARG A 162 -7.35 10.70 5.15
N GLU A 163 -6.55 11.40 4.34
CA GLU A 163 -5.17 11.06 3.99
C GLU A 163 -4.20 11.18 5.18
N ASP A 164 -4.56 11.98 6.18
CA ASP A 164 -3.84 12.13 7.46
C ASP A 164 -4.28 11.14 8.54
N VAL A 165 -5.19 10.21 8.21
CA VAL A 165 -5.69 9.14 9.09
C VAL A 165 -5.32 7.77 8.54
N SER A 166 -5.52 7.57 7.24
CA SER A 166 -5.09 6.36 6.55
C SER A 166 -4.58 6.68 5.15
N ARG A 167 -3.63 5.88 4.64
CA ARG A 167 -3.09 6.00 3.28
C ARG A 167 -3.38 4.76 2.46
N PHE A 168 -3.57 4.92 1.15
CA PHE A 168 -3.67 3.78 0.25
C PHE A 168 -2.37 2.97 0.27
N SER A 169 -2.53 1.66 0.20
CA SER A 169 -1.42 0.75 0.01
C SER A 169 -1.00 0.77 -1.47
N ALA A 170 0.30 0.79 -1.75
CA ALA A 170 0.81 0.81 -3.13
C ALA A 170 0.85 -0.60 -3.75
N GLY A 171 0.86 -1.65 -2.93
CA GLY A 171 1.01 -3.02 -3.40
C GLY A 171 -0.20 -3.51 -4.19
N ILE A 172 0.08 -4.10 -5.35
CA ILE A 172 -0.91 -4.73 -6.23
C ILE A 172 -1.71 -5.79 -5.46
N LYS A 173 -1.04 -6.60 -4.63
CA LYS A 173 -1.66 -7.69 -3.84
C LYS A 173 -2.36 -7.22 -2.55
N GLU A 174 -2.28 -5.94 -2.22
CA GLU A 174 -2.78 -5.40 -0.95
C GLU A 174 -4.27 -5.00 -1.05
N THR A 175 -5.13 -5.98 -1.32
CA THR A 175 -6.59 -5.79 -1.38
C THR A 175 -7.32 -6.52 -0.27
N LYS A 176 -8.57 -6.14 -0.03
CA LYS A 176 -9.46 -6.83 0.89
C LYS A 176 -10.85 -6.93 0.29
N THR A 177 -11.46 -8.10 0.43
CA THR A 177 -12.81 -8.38 -0.07
C THR A 177 -13.75 -8.63 1.11
N PHE A 178 -14.90 -7.99 1.10
CA PHE A 178 -15.96 -8.24 2.07
C PHE A 178 -17.32 -8.16 1.37
N LYS A 179 -18.16 -9.20 1.53
CA LYS A 179 -19.48 -9.30 0.90
C LYS A 179 -19.46 -9.04 -0.62
N GLY A 180 -18.52 -9.65 -1.34
CA GLY A 180 -18.39 -9.50 -2.80
C GLY A 180 -17.74 -8.19 -3.26
N VAL A 181 -17.52 -7.21 -2.38
CA VAL A 181 -16.87 -5.93 -2.74
C VAL A 181 -15.38 -6.00 -2.45
N LYS A 182 -14.55 -5.92 -3.51
CA LYS A 182 -13.08 -5.88 -3.43
C LYS A 182 -12.60 -4.42 -3.43
N LYS A 183 -11.79 -4.03 -2.45
CA LYS A 183 -11.22 -2.67 -2.31
C LYS A 183 -9.72 -2.73 -2.03
N GLN A 184 -8.98 -1.70 -2.46
CA GLN A 184 -7.57 -1.52 -2.09
C GLN A 184 -7.46 -1.26 -0.58
N LYS A 185 -6.48 -1.88 0.08
CA LYS A 185 -6.25 -1.63 1.50
C LYS A 185 -5.85 -0.17 1.72
N ARG A 186 -6.29 0.35 2.85
CA ARG A 186 -5.77 1.59 3.42
C ARG A 186 -5.15 1.30 4.76
N TYR A 187 -3.89 1.68 4.95
CA TYR A 187 -3.20 1.48 6.21
C TYR A 187 -3.40 2.67 7.14
N LEU A 188 -3.74 2.38 8.39
CA LEU A 188 -3.85 3.38 9.45
C LEU A 188 -2.48 3.98 9.76
N LEU A 189 -2.41 5.31 9.85
CA LEU A 189 -1.17 6.03 10.18
C LEU A 189 -0.89 6.11 11.69
N ALA A 190 -1.87 5.79 12.52
CA ALA A 190 -1.77 5.84 13.96
C ALA A 190 -2.61 4.74 14.60
N SER A 191 -2.41 4.50 15.90
CA SER A 191 -3.21 3.52 16.64
C SER A 191 -4.69 3.91 16.66
N MET A 192 -5.58 2.91 16.68
CA MET A 192 -7.02 3.15 16.78
C MET A 192 -7.43 4.02 17.99
N LYS A 193 -6.68 3.94 19.09
CA LYS A 193 -6.91 4.76 20.29
C LYS A 193 -6.56 6.23 20.06
N GLN A 194 -5.42 6.52 19.43
CA GLN A 194 -5.01 7.88 19.07
C GLN A 194 -5.99 8.50 18.06
N LEU A 195 -6.40 7.73 17.06
CA LEU A 195 -7.37 8.18 16.06
C LEU A 195 -8.75 8.48 16.66
N HIS A 196 -9.20 7.69 17.65
CA HIS A 196 -10.44 7.99 18.38
C HIS A 196 -10.33 9.30 19.17
N LYS A 197 -9.21 9.54 19.86
CA LYS A 197 -8.96 10.84 20.52
C LYS A 197 -8.94 12.00 19.53
N LYS A 198 -8.39 11.80 18.33
CA LYS A 198 -8.38 12.80 17.26
C LYS A 198 -9.81 13.07 16.74
N TYR A 199 -10.59 12.02 16.48
CA TYR A 199 -11.98 12.15 16.03
C TYR A 199 -12.83 12.96 17.00
N LEU A 200 -12.71 12.69 18.32
CA LEU A 200 -13.47 13.37 19.37
C LEU A 200 -13.15 14.87 19.53
N LYS A 201 -12.04 15.36 18.98
CA LYS A 201 -11.72 16.80 18.98
C LYS A 201 -12.52 17.56 17.94
N ASP A 202 -12.80 16.92 16.81
CA ASP A 202 -13.38 17.55 15.63
C ASP A 202 -14.86 17.18 15.42
N ASN A 203 -15.39 16.21 16.16
CA ASN A 203 -16.72 15.61 15.92
C ASN A 203 -17.45 15.22 17.22
N ASP A 204 -18.70 14.78 17.07
CA ASP A 204 -19.57 14.32 18.15
C ASP A 204 -18.99 13.19 19.00
N LYS A 205 -19.38 13.18 20.29
CA LYS A 205 -18.97 12.14 21.25
C LYS A 205 -19.53 10.77 20.87
N ILE A 206 -18.65 9.88 20.44
CA ILE A 206 -18.96 8.46 20.20
C ILE A 206 -18.09 7.54 21.06
N SER A 207 -18.64 6.38 21.44
CA SER A 207 -17.87 5.36 22.16
C SER A 207 -16.82 4.72 21.27
N TYR A 208 -15.68 4.32 21.86
CA TYR A 208 -14.60 3.64 21.15
C TYR A 208 -15.08 2.40 20.38
N VAL A 209 -15.98 1.62 20.98
CA VAL A 209 -16.57 0.41 20.36
C VAL A 209 -17.41 0.75 19.13
N THR A 210 -18.13 1.88 19.15
CA THR A 210 -18.92 2.31 17.98
C THR A 210 -18.00 2.82 16.88
N PHE A 211 -16.97 3.60 17.24
CA PHE A 211 -15.96 4.09 16.31
C PHE A 211 -15.23 2.95 15.57
N THR A 212 -14.80 1.91 16.30
CA THR A 212 -14.12 0.76 15.70
C THR A 212 -15.04 -0.07 14.80
N ARG A 213 -16.33 -0.17 15.16
CA ARG A 213 -17.35 -0.89 14.39
C ARG A 213 -17.70 -0.20 13.06
N TYR A 214 -17.72 1.13 13.04
CA TYR A 214 -18.01 1.91 11.82
C TYR A 214 -16.77 2.14 10.96
N LYS A 215 -15.60 1.62 11.35
CA LYS A 215 -14.41 1.65 10.49
C LYS A 215 -14.66 0.84 9.20
N PRO A 216 -14.39 1.39 8.00
CA PRO A 216 -14.48 0.64 6.74
C PRO A 216 -13.63 -0.63 6.76
N PHE A 217 -14.14 -1.72 6.19
CA PHE A 217 -13.49 -3.03 6.27
C PHE A 217 -12.09 -3.06 5.62
N TYR A 218 -11.87 -2.24 4.58
CA TYR A 218 -10.62 -2.12 3.83
C TYR A 218 -9.60 -1.19 4.51
N VAL A 219 -9.96 -0.50 5.59
CA VAL A 219 -9.03 0.26 6.42
C VAL A 219 -8.45 -0.66 7.48
N CYS A 220 -7.17 -1.00 7.35
CA CYS A 220 -6.48 -2.02 8.14
C CYS A 220 -5.31 -1.41 8.93
N PRO A 221 -4.96 -1.95 10.10
CA PRO A 221 -3.63 -1.69 10.65
C PRO A 221 -2.57 -2.22 9.68
N ALA A 222 -1.40 -1.60 9.66
CA ALA A 222 -0.24 -2.17 8.96
C ALA A 222 0.10 -3.54 9.60
N PRO A 223 0.36 -4.60 8.81
CA PRO A 223 0.81 -5.89 9.32
C PRO A 223 2.11 -5.77 10.14
N CYS A 224 2.28 -6.54 11.21
CA CYS A 224 3.55 -6.55 11.96
C CYS A 224 4.72 -7.14 11.15
N ASP A 225 4.43 -8.03 10.19
CA ASP A 225 5.42 -8.68 9.32
C ASP A 225 5.64 -7.93 7.99
N SER A 226 4.89 -6.85 7.72
CA SER A 226 5.12 -6.07 6.50
C SER A 226 6.38 -5.24 6.67
N ARG A 227 7.34 -5.43 5.75
CA ARG A 227 8.48 -4.51 5.63
C ARG A 227 7.96 -3.10 5.37
N ASP A 228 8.44 -2.14 6.16
CA ASP A 228 8.20 -0.73 5.89
C ASP A 228 8.92 -0.33 4.60
N THR A 229 8.15 0.00 3.56
CA THR A 229 8.66 0.45 2.26
C THR A 229 8.23 1.88 1.97
N CYS A 230 9.01 2.57 1.13
CA CYS A 230 8.77 3.97 0.73
C CYS A 230 8.66 4.97 1.90
N LEU A 231 9.50 4.81 2.92
CA LEU A 231 9.56 5.75 4.05
C LEU A 231 10.23 7.07 3.65
N CYS A 232 9.83 8.16 4.30
CA CYS A 232 10.48 9.46 4.12
C CYS A 232 11.87 9.45 4.77
N ARG A 233 12.91 9.71 3.98
CA ARG A 233 14.31 9.77 4.45
C ARG A 233 14.50 10.70 5.65
N GLN A 234 13.87 11.88 5.63
CA GLN A 234 14.00 12.85 6.73
C GLN A 234 13.43 12.30 8.05
N HIS A 235 12.28 11.60 8.00
CA HIS A 235 11.68 10.97 9.18
C HIS A 235 12.55 9.83 9.71
N VAL A 236 13.01 8.94 8.82
CA VAL A 236 13.79 7.78 9.23
C VAL A 236 15.14 8.17 9.82
N ASN A 237 15.83 9.14 9.22
CA ASN A 237 17.16 9.56 9.69
C ASN A 237 17.09 10.19 11.08
N ILE A 238 16.16 11.12 11.31
CA ILE A 238 16.03 11.75 12.62
C ILE A 238 15.52 10.74 13.67
N GLU A 239 14.67 9.79 13.30
CA GLU A 239 14.21 8.73 14.20
C GLU A 239 15.35 7.78 14.59
N LEU A 240 16.22 7.39 13.65
CA LEU A 240 17.40 6.57 13.93
C LEU A 240 18.34 7.28 14.92
N LYS A 241 18.56 8.58 14.75
CA LYS A 241 19.35 9.38 15.70
C LYS A 241 18.67 9.54 17.06
N ALA A 242 17.35 9.80 17.09
CA ALA A 242 16.59 9.92 18.34
C ALA A 242 16.61 8.61 19.16
N ARG A 243 16.49 7.45 18.49
CA ARG A 243 16.63 6.14 19.14
C ARG A 243 18.04 5.97 19.73
N LYS A 244 19.09 6.35 18.99
CA LYS A 244 20.47 6.29 19.49
C LYS A 244 20.69 7.21 20.69
N LEU A 245 20.17 8.44 20.66
CA LEU A 245 20.25 9.36 21.80
C LEU A 245 19.50 8.81 23.02
N LYS A 246 18.37 8.14 22.83
CA LYS A 246 17.63 7.47 23.90
C LYS A 246 18.42 6.30 24.50
N GLU A 247 19.04 5.48 23.66
CA GLU A 247 19.94 4.38 24.13
C GLU A 247 21.10 4.91 24.98
N LEU A 248 21.61 6.11 24.65
CA LEU A 248 22.67 6.79 25.38
C LEU A 248 22.16 7.61 26.59
N ASN A 249 20.87 7.48 26.93
CA ASN A 249 20.19 8.22 28.00
C ASN A 249 20.35 9.74 27.92
N GLN A 250 20.40 10.28 26.69
CA GLN A 250 20.47 11.73 26.42
C GLN A 250 19.09 12.36 26.27
N VAL A 251 18.08 11.56 25.95
CA VAL A 251 16.67 12.00 25.82
C VAL A 251 15.74 10.96 26.43
N ASP A 252 14.65 11.41 27.05
CA ASP A 252 13.67 10.52 27.70
C ASP A 252 12.83 9.71 26.70
N THR A 253 12.72 10.22 25.48
CA THR A 253 11.78 9.71 24.47
C THR A 253 12.39 9.75 23.07
N CYS A 254 11.99 8.78 22.24
CA CYS A 254 12.29 8.74 20.81
C CYS A 254 11.11 9.25 19.96
N ASP A 255 10.02 9.71 20.60
CA ASP A 255 8.88 10.30 19.90
C ASP A 255 9.22 11.72 19.45
N LEU A 256 9.46 11.87 18.15
CA LEU A 256 9.80 13.13 17.49
C LEU A 256 8.76 14.23 17.76
N GLN A 257 7.50 13.84 17.94
CA GLN A 257 6.40 14.76 18.21
C GLN A 257 6.57 15.44 19.57
N THR A 258 7.01 14.70 20.59
CA THR A 258 7.32 15.18 21.93
C THR A 258 8.64 15.94 21.97
N LEU A 259 9.66 15.47 21.24
CA LEU A 259 10.95 16.17 21.14
C LEU A 259 10.80 17.56 20.50
N ILE A 260 9.94 17.70 19.49
CA ILE A 260 9.62 19.01 18.93
C ILE A 260 8.96 19.92 19.97
N GLU A 261 8.04 19.39 20.79
CA GLU A 261 7.34 20.17 21.84
C GLU A 261 8.27 20.73 22.91
N GLN A 262 9.40 20.07 23.17
CA GLN A 262 10.42 20.57 24.09
C GLN A 262 11.19 21.77 23.52
N VAL A 263 11.26 21.90 22.19
CA VAL A 263 12.07 22.90 21.52
C VAL A 263 11.26 24.11 21.05
N VAL A 264 9.99 23.94 20.68
CA VAL A 264 9.16 25.04 20.14
C VAL A 264 8.05 25.48 21.10
N CYS A 265 7.82 26.80 21.18
CA CYS A 265 6.71 27.36 21.97
C CYS A 265 5.33 26.93 21.44
N ASN A 266 5.16 26.96 20.10
CA ASN A 266 3.89 26.62 19.47
C ASN A 266 4.08 25.90 18.14
N ARG A 267 3.63 24.65 18.08
CA ARG A 267 3.73 23.79 16.89
C ARG A 267 2.85 24.20 15.71
N LYS A 268 1.81 25.00 15.98
CA LYS A 268 0.90 25.53 14.97
C LYS A 268 1.39 26.85 14.39
N SER A 269 2.35 27.49 15.04
CA SER A 269 2.96 28.72 14.52
C SER A 269 4.00 28.37 13.46
N GLN A 270 3.91 29.03 12.31
CA GLN A 270 4.92 28.92 11.26
C GLN A 270 6.28 29.39 11.78
N ASP A 271 6.31 30.52 12.49
CA ASP A 271 7.56 31.15 12.94
C ASP A 271 8.34 30.26 13.91
N CYS A 272 7.65 29.57 14.82
CA CYS A 272 8.30 28.61 15.72
C CYS A 272 8.88 27.42 14.94
N MET A 273 8.15 26.88 13.97
CA MET A 273 8.59 25.72 13.19
C MET A 273 9.66 26.06 12.15
N TYR A 274 9.77 27.35 11.76
CA TYR A 274 10.74 27.89 10.81
C TYR A 274 11.94 28.57 11.48
N GLN A 275 12.03 28.52 12.83
CA GLN A 275 13.08 29.17 13.62
C GLN A 275 13.16 30.70 13.46
N LYS A 276 12.02 31.35 13.26
CA LYS A 276 11.88 32.81 13.22
C LYS A 276 11.31 33.40 14.52
N CYS A 277 10.96 32.55 15.48
CA CYS A 277 10.37 32.98 16.74
C CYS A 277 11.48 33.38 17.72
N GLU A 278 11.47 34.63 18.16
CA GLU A 278 12.47 35.18 19.11
C GLU A 278 12.56 34.38 20.43
N GLN A 279 11.49 33.70 20.84
CA GLN A 279 11.45 32.92 22.09
C GLN A 279 12.04 31.51 21.98
N CYS A 280 12.12 30.93 20.77
CA CYS A 280 12.54 29.54 20.61
C CYS A 280 13.45 29.27 19.41
N LYS A 281 13.95 30.31 18.74
CA LYS A 281 14.86 30.18 17.59
C LYS A 281 16.16 29.47 17.99
N ASP A 282 16.67 29.76 19.19
CA ASP A 282 17.93 29.24 19.73
C ASP A 282 17.75 28.00 20.62
N ASN A 283 16.50 27.56 20.83
CA ASN A 283 16.24 26.37 21.62
C ASN A 283 16.77 25.13 20.90
N VAL A 284 17.58 24.34 21.61
CA VAL A 284 18.15 23.07 21.16
C VAL A 284 17.99 22.03 22.25
N LEU A 285 17.96 20.75 21.87
CA LEU A 285 18.05 19.70 22.88
C LEU A 285 19.49 19.64 23.39
N LEU A 286 19.62 19.78 24.71
CA LEU A 286 20.90 19.65 25.40
C LEU A 286 21.30 18.17 25.40
N VAL A 287 22.47 17.88 24.83
CA VAL A 287 23.08 16.55 24.83
C VAL A 287 24.38 16.68 25.62
N VAL A 288 24.48 15.92 26.72
CA VAL A 288 25.63 15.95 27.63
C VAL A 288 26.52 14.74 27.35
N ASP A 289 27.68 15.00 26.75
CA ASP A 289 28.68 13.98 26.52
C ASP A 289 29.45 13.66 27.81
N LYS A 290 28.99 12.64 28.54
CA LYS A 290 29.63 12.21 29.80
C LYS A 290 30.93 11.43 29.55
N MET A 291 31.18 10.95 28.32
CA MET A 291 32.34 10.14 27.95
C MET A 291 32.86 10.53 26.55
N PRO A 292 33.54 11.67 26.41
CA PRO A 292 33.93 12.24 25.12
C PRO A 292 34.88 11.36 24.28
N GLN A 293 35.54 10.39 24.92
CA GLN A 293 36.58 9.55 24.33
C GLN A 293 36.04 8.24 23.74
N GLU A 294 34.77 7.89 23.95
CA GLU A 294 34.17 6.68 23.37
C GLU A 294 33.45 6.99 22.06
N PRO A 295 33.91 6.46 20.91
CA PRO A 295 33.23 6.71 19.64
C PRO A 295 31.91 5.95 19.58
N THR A 296 30.81 6.70 19.46
CA THR A 296 29.49 6.15 19.18
C THR A 296 29.28 5.95 17.69
N LYS A 297 28.39 5.01 17.36
CA LYS A 297 28.01 4.68 15.97
C LYS A 297 26.52 4.84 15.82
N TRP A 298 26.10 5.54 14.76
CA TRP A 298 24.69 5.67 14.40
C TRP A 298 24.49 5.46 12.91
N GLN A 299 23.26 5.12 12.54
CA GLN A 299 22.92 4.81 11.15
C GLN A 299 22.08 5.93 10.55
N LYS A 300 22.28 6.19 9.26
CA LYS A 300 21.43 7.07 8.46
C LYS A 300 21.32 6.56 7.02
N TRP A 301 20.24 6.91 6.34
CA TRP A 301 20.12 6.74 4.90
C TRP A 301 20.80 7.90 4.18
N ASP A 302 21.64 7.57 3.21
CA ASP A 302 22.31 8.53 2.34
C ASP A 302 22.30 8.11 0.87
N THR A 303 22.59 9.06 -0.02
CA THR A 303 22.72 8.81 -1.45
C THR A 303 24.20 8.79 -1.78
N ILE A 304 24.73 7.60 -2.06
CA ILE A 304 26.12 7.38 -2.46
C ILE A 304 26.20 7.37 -3.98
N VAL A 305 27.29 7.91 -4.53
CA VAL A 305 27.61 7.78 -5.95
C VAL A 305 28.48 6.54 -6.11
N GLU A 306 27.94 5.50 -6.75
CA GLU A 306 28.68 4.30 -7.15
C GLU A 306 29.14 4.47 -8.61
N GLU A 307 30.39 4.14 -8.90
CA GLU A 307 30.86 4.01 -10.28
C GLU A 307 30.56 2.59 -10.75
N ARG A 308 29.89 2.47 -11.90
CA ARG A 308 29.56 1.20 -12.53
C ARG A 308 30.12 1.17 -13.94
N GLU A 309 30.47 -0.02 -14.37
CA GLU A 309 30.98 -0.26 -15.71
C GLU A 309 29.88 -0.87 -16.57
N LYS A 310 29.69 -0.32 -17.77
CA LYS A 310 28.86 -0.91 -18.81
C LYS A 310 29.75 -1.19 -20.01
N ILE A 311 29.80 -2.45 -20.41
CA ILE A 311 30.45 -2.86 -21.65
C ILE A 311 29.49 -2.50 -22.78
N LYS A 312 29.92 -1.62 -23.70
CA LYS A 312 29.17 -1.27 -24.90
C LYS A 312 30.08 -1.55 -26.11
N GLY A 313 29.97 -2.76 -26.67
CA GLY A 313 30.94 -3.26 -27.65
C GLY A 313 32.25 -3.67 -26.97
N ASN A 314 33.41 -3.28 -27.53
CA ASN A 314 34.74 -3.57 -26.98
C ASN A 314 35.22 -2.53 -25.93
N GLU A 315 34.44 -1.50 -25.65
CA GLU A 315 34.81 -0.44 -24.70
C GLU A 315 34.03 -0.54 -23.39
N THR A 316 34.75 -0.36 -22.28
CA THR A 316 34.18 -0.30 -20.94
C THR A 316 33.91 1.16 -20.59
N ILE A 317 32.63 1.53 -20.54
CA ILE A 317 32.21 2.89 -20.18
C ILE A 317 31.90 2.91 -18.69
N GLN A 318 32.63 3.73 -17.93
CA GLN A 318 32.33 4.02 -16.53
C GLN A 318 31.22 5.08 -16.44
N PHE A 319 30.18 4.80 -15.66
CA PHE A 319 29.10 5.73 -15.40
C PHE A 319 28.75 5.77 -13.91
N LYS A 320 28.43 6.96 -13.43
CA LYS A 320 28.10 7.23 -12.03
C LYS A 320 26.62 7.00 -11.77
N VAL A 321 26.29 6.11 -10.84
CA VAL A 321 24.93 5.81 -10.40
C VAL A 321 24.73 6.29 -8.97
N LYS A 322 23.69 7.09 -8.75
CA LYS A 322 23.26 7.49 -7.41
C LYS A 322 22.45 6.37 -6.78
N VAL A 323 22.98 5.74 -5.74
CA VAL A 323 22.35 4.64 -5.01
C VAL A 323 22.04 5.09 -3.59
N SER A 324 20.80 4.89 -3.15
CA SER A 324 20.43 5.16 -1.75
C SER A 324 20.77 3.95 -0.89
N SER A 325 21.63 4.14 0.11
CA SER A 325 22.10 3.08 0.99
C SER A 325 22.08 3.52 2.45
N LYS A 326 22.05 2.53 3.35
CA LYS A 326 22.09 2.76 4.79
C LYS A 326 23.55 2.74 5.25
N ILE A 327 24.06 3.89 5.66
CA ILE A 327 25.44 4.04 6.12
C ILE A 327 25.52 4.13 7.63
N THR A 328 26.68 3.78 8.18
CA THR A 328 27.00 3.91 9.60
C THR A 328 28.06 4.99 9.76
N GLU A 329 27.70 6.05 10.47
CA GLU A 329 28.64 7.10 10.87
C GLU A 329 29.26 6.79 12.23
N ARG A 330 30.47 7.29 12.46
CA ARG A 330 31.19 7.18 13.73
C ARG A 330 31.55 8.57 14.21
N GLY A 331 31.37 8.85 15.50
CA GLY A 331 31.67 10.14 16.10
C GLY A 331 31.42 10.15 17.61
N THR A 332 31.54 11.29 18.25
CA THR A 332 31.25 11.46 19.69
C THR A 332 29.75 11.66 19.94
N VAL A 333 29.31 11.56 21.20
CA VAL A 333 27.90 11.80 21.56
C VAL A 333 27.53 13.26 21.31
N SER A 334 28.47 14.18 21.55
CA SER A 334 28.30 15.60 21.20
C SER A 334 28.06 15.82 19.70
N GLN A 335 28.86 15.17 18.83
CA GLN A 335 28.67 15.23 17.37
C GLN A 335 27.32 14.68 16.92
N LEU A 336 26.87 13.57 17.52
CA LEU A 336 25.53 13.03 17.28
C LEU A 336 24.44 14.04 17.71
N GLY A 337 24.60 14.68 18.87
CA GLY A 337 23.67 15.70 19.37
C GLY A 337 23.57 16.94 18.48
N GLN A 338 24.70 17.47 18.03
CA GLN A 338 24.74 18.58 17.07
C GLN A 338 24.08 18.18 15.75
N SER A 339 24.47 17.04 15.19
CA SER A 339 23.90 16.52 13.94
C SER A 339 22.40 16.20 14.06
N PHE A 340 21.91 15.86 15.26
CA PHE A 340 20.48 15.72 15.54
C PHE A 340 19.77 17.07 15.54
N ASN A 341 20.30 18.08 16.24
CA ASN A 341 19.70 19.42 16.31
C ASN A 341 19.66 20.10 14.92
N ASP A 342 20.72 19.93 14.12
CA ASP A 342 20.77 20.41 12.73
C ASP A 342 19.70 19.75 11.85
N GLU A 343 19.48 18.44 11.99
CA GLU A 343 18.39 17.77 11.27
C GLU A 343 17.02 18.12 11.84
N LEU A 344 16.90 18.32 13.15
CA LEU A 344 15.66 18.73 13.82
C LEU A 344 15.18 20.09 13.31
N SER A 345 16.10 21.03 13.04
CA SER A 345 15.78 22.32 12.43
C SER A 345 15.02 22.17 11.11
N LYS A 346 15.55 21.33 10.21
CA LYS A 346 14.96 21.02 8.89
C LYS A 346 13.69 20.20 9.04
N PHE A 347 13.67 19.26 9.98
CA PHE A 347 12.53 18.39 10.25
C PHE A 347 11.32 19.17 10.80
N LYS A 348 11.53 20.22 11.60
CA LYS A 348 10.45 21.13 12.07
C LYS A 348 9.73 21.79 10.87
N LYS A 349 10.48 22.34 9.92
CA LYS A 349 9.92 22.92 8.69
C LYS A 349 9.15 21.86 7.89
N HIS A 350 9.75 20.70 7.65
CA HIS A 350 9.12 19.57 6.93
C HIS A 350 7.80 19.11 7.61
N VAL A 351 7.88 18.85 8.92
CA VAL A 351 6.82 18.97 9.94
C VAL A 351 5.55 19.73 9.55
N PHE A 352 5.77 21.04 9.54
CA PHE A 352 4.76 22.06 9.34
C PHE A 352 4.23 22.06 7.90
N ASN A 353 5.13 21.95 6.92
CA ASN A 353 4.78 21.94 5.51
C ASN A 353 3.81 20.82 5.16
N ILE A 354 4.07 19.59 5.61
CA ILE A 354 3.16 18.44 5.38
C ILE A 354 1.74 18.81 5.84
N LYS A 355 1.61 19.29 7.09
CA LYS A 355 0.31 19.64 7.66
C LYS A 355 -0.37 20.75 6.88
N ASN A 356 0.38 21.79 6.48
CA ASN A 356 -0.17 22.90 5.72
C ASN A 356 -0.63 22.47 4.32
N GLN A 357 0.17 21.67 3.60
CA GLN A 357 -0.18 21.19 2.25
C GLN A 357 -1.44 20.31 2.26
N TYR A 358 -1.53 19.36 3.21
CA TYR A 358 -2.74 18.55 3.36
C TYR A 358 -3.96 19.37 3.80
N LYS A 359 -3.76 20.41 4.62
CA LYS A 359 -4.83 21.34 4.98
C LYS A 359 -5.33 22.12 3.75
N ALA A 360 -4.42 22.64 2.93
CA ALA A 360 -4.78 23.35 1.70
C ALA A 360 -5.53 22.42 0.72
N TYR A 361 -5.02 21.21 0.50
CA TYR A 361 -5.68 20.19 -0.32
C TYR A 361 -7.11 19.89 0.14
N ARG A 362 -7.31 19.70 1.44
CA ARG A 362 -8.63 19.46 2.02
C ARG A 362 -9.57 20.65 1.85
N THR A 363 -9.10 21.84 2.23
CA THR A 363 -9.90 23.07 2.20
C THR A 363 -10.43 23.33 0.79
N LEU A 364 -9.57 23.15 -0.22
CA LEU A 364 -9.96 23.34 -1.62
C LEU A 364 -10.99 22.31 -2.10
N LYS A 365 -10.85 21.04 -1.70
CA LYS A 365 -11.82 19.99 -2.05
C LYS A 365 -13.18 20.19 -1.37
N GLU A 366 -13.19 20.67 -0.13
CA GLU A 366 -14.41 20.90 0.65
C GLU A 366 -15.17 22.15 0.19
N ASN A 367 -14.45 23.17 -0.34
CA ASN A 367 -15.01 24.46 -0.73
C ASN A 367 -14.97 24.71 -2.26
N LEU A 368 -15.03 23.66 -3.07
CA LEU A 368 -14.91 23.76 -4.52
C LEU A 368 -16.12 24.48 -5.13
N HIS A 369 -15.90 25.44 -6.03
CA HIS A 369 -16.97 26.12 -6.77
C HIS A 369 -17.36 25.38 -8.06
N ASP A 370 -18.54 25.69 -8.62
CA ASP A 370 -19.07 25.03 -9.83
C ASP A 370 -18.20 25.28 -11.09
N ASN A 371 -17.44 26.38 -11.11
CA ASN A 371 -16.50 26.75 -12.17
C ASN A 371 -15.06 26.25 -11.92
N GLU A 372 -14.84 25.45 -10.87
CA GLU A 372 -13.53 24.97 -10.45
C GLU A 372 -13.45 23.44 -10.49
N THR A 373 -12.22 22.92 -10.61
CA THR A 373 -11.95 21.49 -10.48
C THR A 373 -10.61 21.26 -9.79
N VAL A 374 -10.50 20.14 -9.06
CA VAL A 374 -9.23 19.67 -8.49
C VAL A 374 -8.78 18.41 -9.21
N ILE A 375 -7.55 18.39 -9.70
CA ILE A 375 -6.94 17.23 -10.36
C ILE A 375 -5.72 16.80 -9.55
N HIS A 376 -5.82 15.66 -8.88
CA HIS A 376 -4.69 15.04 -8.18
C HIS A 376 -4.05 14.02 -9.10
N ILE A 377 -2.77 14.18 -9.44
CA ILE A 377 -2.04 13.32 -10.39
C ILE A 377 -0.75 12.76 -9.82
N ASP A 378 -0.39 11.56 -10.26
CA ASP A 378 0.92 10.96 -10.04
C ASP A 378 1.27 9.93 -11.14
N PHE A 379 2.55 9.66 -11.31
CA PHE A 379 3.00 8.53 -12.13
C PHE A 379 2.99 7.25 -11.29
N SER A 380 2.29 6.24 -11.79
CA SER A 380 2.44 4.89 -11.27
C SER A 380 3.75 4.31 -11.78
N GLU A 381 4.40 3.42 -11.02
CA GLU A 381 5.59 2.70 -11.53
C GLU A 381 5.28 2.08 -12.91
N ASN A 382 6.25 2.03 -13.81
CA ASN A 382 5.99 1.47 -15.13
C ASN A 382 5.45 0.04 -15.02
N TYR A 383 4.46 -0.29 -15.84
CA TYR A 383 3.97 -1.65 -15.95
C TYR A 383 4.92 -2.43 -16.85
N MET A 384 5.48 -3.53 -16.34
CA MET A 384 6.21 -4.46 -17.18
C MET A 384 5.18 -5.28 -17.96
N CYS A 385 5.18 -5.16 -19.28
CA CYS A 385 4.37 -5.97 -20.18
C CYS A 385 4.76 -7.45 -20.01
N LYS A 386 3.77 -8.33 -20.07
CA LYS A 386 3.89 -9.74 -19.72
C LYS A 386 3.02 -10.60 -20.62
N TYR A 387 3.49 -11.80 -20.89
CA TYR A 387 2.67 -12.85 -21.47
C TYR A 387 2.03 -13.68 -20.36
N SER A 388 0.91 -14.32 -20.68
CA SER A 388 0.26 -15.31 -19.82
C SER A 388 1.15 -16.53 -19.56
N SER A 389 1.98 -16.88 -20.54
CA SER A 389 3.05 -17.87 -20.45
C SER A 389 4.32 -17.29 -21.05
N GLU A 390 5.40 -17.20 -20.25
CA GLU A 390 6.67 -16.62 -20.65
C GLU A 390 7.78 -17.67 -20.65
N ILE A 391 8.62 -17.66 -21.69
CA ILE A 391 9.86 -18.44 -21.70
C ILE A 391 10.88 -17.86 -20.70
N GLN A 392 11.78 -18.69 -20.18
CA GLN A 392 12.73 -18.29 -19.14
C GLN A 392 13.64 -17.12 -19.56
N SER A 393 14.04 -17.06 -20.83
CA SER A 393 14.85 -15.95 -21.37
C SER A 393 14.13 -14.61 -21.32
N PHE A 394 12.79 -14.61 -21.42
CA PHE A 394 11.97 -13.40 -21.29
C PHE A 394 11.86 -12.91 -19.83
N HIS A 395 12.11 -13.79 -18.85
CA HIS A 395 12.10 -13.44 -17.42
C HIS A 395 13.29 -12.54 -17.02
N PHE A 396 14.43 -12.66 -17.71
CA PHE A 396 15.66 -11.90 -17.45
C PHE A 396 15.79 -10.66 -18.36
N GLY A 397 14.95 -9.65 -18.10
CA GLY A 397 15.41 -8.27 -17.95
C GLY A 397 15.77 -7.38 -19.15
N ALA A 398 15.68 -7.81 -20.41
CA ALA A 398 15.87 -6.91 -21.58
C ALA A 398 14.71 -6.93 -22.59
N SER A 399 13.95 -8.02 -22.69
CA SER A 399 12.88 -8.18 -23.69
C SER A 399 11.51 -7.64 -23.26
N ARG A 400 11.32 -7.34 -21.97
CA ARG A 400 10.04 -6.83 -21.45
C ARG A 400 9.85 -5.36 -21.82
N LYS A 401 8.92 -5.09 -22.73
CA LYS A 401 8.43 -3.73 -22.96
C LYS A 401 7.83 -3.18 -21.67
N GLN A 402 8.00 -1.88 -21.47
CA GLN A 402 7.43 -1.17 -20.34
C GLN A 402 6.35 -0.22 -20.84
N ALA A 403 5.30 -0.06 -20.05
CA ALA A 403 4.27 0.95 -20.28
C ALA A 403 4.30 1.97 -19.16
N THR A 404 4.32 3.25 -19.52
CA THR A 404 4.13 4.35 -18.57
C THR A 404 2.65 4.49 -18.28
N ILE A 405 2.30 4.60 -16.99
CA ILE A 405 0.91 4.82 -16.56
C ILE A 405 0.87 6.08 -15.70
N HIS A 406 0.36 7.16 -16.27
CA HIS A 406 0.04 8.39 -15.55
C HIS A 406 -1.38 8.29 -15.00
N THR A 407 -1.56 8.57 -13.72
CA THR A 407 -2.81 8.33 -13.01
C THR A 407 -3.32 9.59 -12.34
N GLY A 408 -4.63 9.72 -12.22
CA GLY A 408 -5.21 10.83 -11.51
C GLY A 408 -6.63 10.63 -11.04
N VAL A 409 -7.05 11.54 -10.16
CA VAL A 409 -8.43 11.66 -9.70
C VAL A 409 -8.87 13.10 -9.83
N LEU A 410 -9.99 13.28 -10.51
CA LEU A 410 -10.64 14.54 -10.78
C LEU A 410 -11.82 14.72 -9.82
N TYR A 411 -11.87 15.88 -9.16
CA TYR A 411 -12.93 16.24 -8.22
C TYR A 411 -13.70 17.44 -8.78
N LEU A 412 -15.02 17.28 -8.83
CA LEU A 412 -15.98 18.32 -9.18
C LEU A 412 -16.93 18.51 -8.01
N LYS A 413 -17.49 19.72 -7.89
CA LYS A 413 -18.46 20.03 -6.85
C LYS A 413 -19.70 19.13 -7.01
N ASP A 414 -20.17 18.58 -5.88
CA ASP A 414 -21.38 17.74 -5.79
C ASP A 414 -21.42 16.52 -6.72
N LYS A 415 -20.26 16.05 -7.21
CA LYS A 415 -20.12 14.85 -8.03
C LYS A 415 -19.16 13.85 -7.40
N ASP A 416 -19.37 12.57 -7.71
CA ASP A 416 -18.43 11.53 -7.31
C ASP A 416 -17.05 11.75 -7.99
N PRO A 417 -15.94 11.44 -7.29
CA PRO A 417 -14.60 11.58 -7.86
C PRO A 417 -14.42 10.70 -9.09
N ILE A 418 -13.94 11.30 -10.19
CA ILE A 418 -13.70 10.61 -11.45
C ILE A 418 -12.24 10.15 -11.47
N SER A 419 -12.03 8.83 -11.53
CA SER A 419 -10.69 8.25 -11.67
C SER A 419 -10.32 8.16 -13.14
N PHE A 420 -9.12 8.62 -13.50
CA PHE A 420 -8.59 8.51 -14.86
C PHE A 420 -7.15 8.01 -14.86
N ALA A 421 -6.72 7.49 -16.00
CA ALA A 421 -5.33 7.19 -16.28
C ALA A 421 -5.04 7.31 -17.77
N SER A 422 -3.79 7.56 -18.10
CA SER A 422 -3.30 7.47 -19.47
C SER A 422 -2.15 6.48 -19.55
N VAL A 423 -2.16 5.65 -20.58
CA VAL A 423 -1.14 4.64 -20.88
C VAL A 423 -0.31 5.14 -22.07
N SER A 424 1.01 4.99 -21.99
CA SER A 424 1.91 5.37 -23.08
C SER A 424 3.03 4.35 -23.27
N ASN A 425 3.49 4.26 -24.52
CA ASN A 425 4.72 3.58 -24.93
C ASN A 425 5.99 4.43 -24.68
N CYS A 426 5.84 5.74 -24.48
CA CYS A 426 6.95 6.62 -24.11
C CYS A 426 7.31 6.44 -22.62
N LEU A 427 8.60 6.27 -22.33
CA LEU A 427 9.12 6.12 -20.96
C LEU A 427 9.55 7.45 -20.32
N ASP A 428 9.31 8.58 -21.00
CA ASP A 428 9.58 9.91 -20.45
C ASP A 428 8.57 10.24 -19.34
N HIS A 429 9.07 10.77 -18.23
CA HIS A 429 8.27 11.31 -17.12
C HIS A 429 8.43 12.83 -16.98
N GLY A 430 9.09 13.46 -17.95
CA GLY A 430 9.35 14.89 -18.00
C GLY A 430 8.10 15.73 -18.31
N PRO A 431 8.26 17.05 -18.42
CA PRO A 431 7.15 17.99 -18.56
C PRO A 431 6.37 17.82 -19.86
N ASN A 432 7.07 17.44 -20.94
CA ASN A 432 6.44 17.19 -22.23
C ASN A 432 5.47 16.02 -22.12
N ALA A 433 5.93 14.91 -21.53
CA ALA A 433 5.11 13.73 -21.28
C ALA A 433 3.94 14.04 -20.35
N ILE A 434 4.17 14.77 -19.25
CA ILE A 434 3.09 15.18 -18.32
C ILE A 434 1.98 15.93 -19.06
N TRP A 435 2.34 16.91 -19.90
CA TRP A 435 1.33 17.69 -20.63
C TRP A 435 0.67 16.91 -21.77
N ALA A 436 1.38 15.97 -22.42
CA ALA A 436 0.78 15.04 -23.36
C ALA A 436 -0.25 14.13 -22.67
N HIS A 437 0.07 13.61 -21.49
CA HIS A 437 -0.85 12.84 -20.64
C HIS A 437 -2.05 13.63 -20.15
N LEU A 438 -1.86 14.90 -19.79
CA LEU A 438 -2.95 15.77 -19.31
C LEU A 438 -3.85 16.26 -20.45
N LYS A 439 -3.33 16.47 -21.66
CA LYS A 439 -4.09 17.04 -22.78
C LYS A 439 -5.45 16.35 -23.03
N PRO A 440 -5.54 15.03 -23.27
CA PRO A 440 -6.82 14.39 -23.57
C PRO A 440 -7.78 14.42 -22.36
N VAL A 441 -7.26 14.42 -21.13
CA VAL A 441 -8.04 14.53 -19.90
C VAL A 441 -8.67 15.93 -19.80
N LEU A 442 -7.87 16.97 -20.06
CA LEU A 442 -8.31 18.36 -19.99
C LEU A 442 -9.29 18.71 -21.11
N GLU A 443 -9.07 18.21 -22.33
CA GLU A 443 -10.00 18.38 -23.46
C GLU A 443 -11.35 17.74 -23.17
N LYS A 444 -11.36 16.51 -22.64
CA LYS A 444 -12.59 15.84 -22.23
C LYS A 444 -13.30 16.60 -21.11
N LEU A 445 -12.58 17.01 -20.07
CA LEU A 445 -13.12 17.82 -18.97
C LEU A 445 -13.78 19.09 -19.51
N LYS A 446 -13.13 19.80 -20.43
CA LYS A 446 -13.68 21.04 -20.99
C LYS A 446 -14.93 20.79 -21.83
N ARG A 447 -14.98 19.68 -22.57
CA ARG A 447 -16.14 19.26 -23.35
C ARG A 447 -17.34 18.88 -22.48
N GLU A 448 -17.11 18.15 -21.39
CA GLU A 448 -18.18 17.63 -20.52
C GLU A 448 -18.61 18.61 -19.42
N ASN A 449 -17.71 19.53 -19.03
CA ASN A 449 -17.98 20.57 -18.05
C ASN A 449 -17.52 21.95 -18.57
N PRO A 450 -18.21 22.53 -19.57
CA PRO A 450 -17.83 23.81 -20.17
C PRO A 450 -17.76 24.97 -19.16
N GLN A 451 -18.54 24.89 -18.08
CA GLN A 451 -18.58 25.87 -16.99
C GLN A 451 -17.28 25.94 -16.18
N VAL A 452 -16.44 24.89 -16.22
CA VAL A 452 -15.16 24.88 -15.52
C VAL A 452 -14.21 25.84 -16.22
N GLN A 453 -13.77 26.85 -15.47
CA GLN A 453 -12.86 27.90 -15.92
C GLN A 453 -11.50 27.82 -15.21
N LEU A 454 -11.43 27.15 -14.07
CA LEU A 454 -10.28 27.15 -13.17
C LEU A 454 -9.88 25.71 -12.81
N VAL A 455 -8.58 25.42 -12.88
CA VAL A 455 -8.05 24.08 -12.60
C VAL A 455 -7.01 24.12 -11.49
N HIS A 456 -7.15 23.22 -10.53
CA HIS A 456 -6.23 23.10 -9.41
C HIS A 456 -5.52 21.74 -9.42
N PHE A 457 -4.26 21.72 -9.85
CA PHE A 457 -3.44 20.52 -9.83
C PHE A 457 -2.84 20.26 -8.45
N PHE A 458 -2.75 18.98 -8.09
CA PHE A 458 -1.98 18.47 -6.96
C PHE A 458 -1.09 17.32 -7.42
N SER A 459 0.20 17.39 -7.14
CA SER A 459 1.17 16.34 -7.47
C SER A 459 2.28 16.26 -6.42
N ASP A 460 3.11 15.22 -6.49
CA ASP A 460 4.43 15.25 -5.84
C ASP A 460 5.33 16.30 -6.54
N GLY A 461 6.41 16.69 -5.87
CA GLY A 461 7.33 17.73 -6.32
C GLY A 461 8.73 17.28 -6.75
N PRO A 462 8.98 16.10 -7.37
CA PRO A 462 10.31 15.77 -7.85
C PRO A 462 10.74 16.71 -8.99
N ALA A 463 11.98 17.19 -8.90
CA ALA A 463 12.55 18.14 -9.87
C ALA A 463 12.75 17.54 -11.26
N THR A 464 12.76 16.20 -11.38
CA THR A 464 12.86 15.49 -12.65
C THR A 464 11.52 15.43 -13.41
N GLN A 465 10.39 15.70 -12.74
CA GLN A 465 9.05 15.57 -13.32
C GLN A 465 8.27 16.89 -13.19
N TYR A 466 7.40 17.01 -12.19
CA TYR A 466 6.42 18.11 -12.08
C TYR A 466 7.03 19.47 -11.72
N LYS A 467 8.11 19.49 -10.92
CA LYS A 467 8.61 20.70 -10.26
C LYS A 467 9.87 21.25 -10.92
N GLN A 468 9.72 21.72 -12.16
CA GLN A 468 10.82 22.24 -12.97
C GLN A 468 10.38 23.32 -13.98
N LYS A 469 11.36 24.05 -14.52
CA LYS A 469 11.19 25.23 -15.37
C LYS A 469 10.27 25.04 -16.58
N LYS A 470 10.40 23.93 -17.31
CA LYS A 470 9.55 23.63 -18.49
C LYS A 470 8.09 23.36 -18.09
N SER A 471 7.87 22.70 -16.95
CA SER A 471 6.52 22.47 -16.41
C SER A 471 5.84 23.78 -16.03
N PHE A 472 6.61 24.71 -15.45
CA PHE A 472 6.13 26.04 -15.04
C PHE A 472 5.73 26.88 -16.25
N TYR A 473 6.56 26.86 -17.29
CA TYR A 473 6.25 27.49 -18.58
C TYR A 473 4.97 26.92 -19.20
N LEU A 474 4.86 25.60 -19.33
CA LEU A 474 3.68 24.96 -19.89
C LEU A 474 2.41 25.26 -19.07
N PHE A 475 2.52 25.30 -17.74
CA PHE A 475 1.42 25.66 -16.86
C PHE A 475 0.90 27.09 -17.07
N CYS A 476 1.77 28.09 -17.22
CA CYS A 476 1.32 29.47 -17.47
C CYS A 476 1.04 29.77 -18.95
N THR A 477 1.24 28.84 -19.88
CA THR A 477 1.00 29.05 -21.32
C THR A 477 -0.06 28.14 -21.89
N LYS A 478 0.13 26.82 -21.80
CA LYS A 478 -0.72 25.78 -22.39
C LYS A 478 -2.08 25.69 -21.70
N LEU A 479 -2.14 25.95 -20.39
CA LEU A 479 -3.40 25.95 -19.63
C LEU A 479 -4.45 26.90 -20.24
N PHE A 480 -4.01 28.04 -20.77
CA PHE A 480 -4.88 29.10 -21.31
C PHE A 480 -5.56 28.74 -22.64
N GLU A 481 -5.22 27.61 -23.24
CA GLU A 481 -5.95 27.11 -24.41
C GLU A 481 -7.33 26.58 -24.03
N MET A 482 -7.54 26.19 -22.76
CA MET A 482 -8.78 25.55 -22.29
C MET A 482 -9.40 26.23 -21.07
N PHE A 483 -8.61 26.94 -20.26
CA PHE A 483 -9.04 27.50 -18.97
C PHE A 483 -8.57 28.95 -18.79
N GLN A 484 -9.20 29.68 -17.87
CA GLN A 484 -8.87 31.08 -17.59
C GLN A 484 -7.72 31.23 -16.59
N GLY A 485 -7.38 30.16 -15.87
CA GLY A 485 -6.30 30.15 -14.90
C GLY A 485 -6.29 28.88 -14.07
N GLY A 486 -5.34 28.80 -13.16
CA GLY A 486 -5.26 27.67 -12.25
C GLY A 486 -4.21 27.80 -11.19
N THR A 487 -4.16 26.79 -10.33
CA THR A 487 -3.07 26.62 -9.36
C THR A 487 -2.43 25.25 -9.50
N TRP A 488 -1.12 25.17 -9.31
CA TRP A 488 -0.42 23.90 -9.15
C TRP A 488 0.17 23.81 -7.75
N ASN A 489 -0.29 22.83 -6.98
CA ASN A 489 0.11 22.64 -5.60
C ASN A 489 0.98 21.38 -5.49
N PHE A 490 2.06 21.46 -4.73
CA PHE A 490 2.98 20.35 -4.50
C PHE A 490 2.84 19.85 -3.07
N PHE A 491 2.74 18.54 -2.90
CA PHE A 491 2.93 17.95 -1.58
C PHE A 491 4.40 18.07 -1.13
N GLU A 492 4.60 18.03 0.18
CA GLU A 492 5.94 17.98 0.76
C GLU A 492 6.63 16.66 0.38
N SER A 493 7.95 16.70 0.15
CA SER A 493 8.70 15.58 -0.43
C SER A 493 8.49 14.25 0.32
N SER A 494 8.25 13.17 -0.44
CA SER A 494 7.94 11.82 0.08
C SER A 494 6.61 11.70 0.83
N HIS A 495 5.74 12.71 0.76
CA HIS A 495 4.40 12.68 1.34
C HIS A 495 3.29 12.96 0.32
N GLY A 496 3.58 12.86 -0.99
CA GLY A 496 2.60 13.02 -2.07
C GLY A 496 1.68 11.81 -2.32
N LYS A 497 1.91 10.68 -1.65
CA LYS A 497 1.10 9.46 -1.85
C LYS A 497 -0.37 9.70 -1.55
N GLY A 498 -1.23 9.31 -2.48
CA GLY A 498 -2.63 9.72 -2.48
C GLY A 498 -3.57 8.78 -3.26
N ALA A 499 -4.66 9.36 -3.74
CA ALA A 499 -5.66 8.65 -4.52
C ALA A 499 -5.13 8.10 -5.87
N PRO A 500 -4.26 8.80 -6.62
CA PRO A 500 -3.69 8.30 -7.88
C PRO A 500 -2.97 6.96 -7.75
N ASP A 501 -2.19 6.74 -6.67
CA ASP A 501 -1.54 5.46 -6.38
C ASP A 501 -2.54 4.29 -6.36
N GLY A 502 -3.73 4.52 -5.79
CA GLY A 502 -4.81 3.54 -5.72
C GLY A 502 -5.36 3.18 -7.10
N VAL A 503 -5.47 4.16 -8.00
CA VAL A 503 -5.87 4.00 -9.42
C VAL A 503 -4.82 3.15 -10.14
N GLY A 504 -3.55 3.52 -10.03
CA GLY A 504 -2.45 2.78 -10.64
C GLY A 504 -2.36 1.33 -10.16
N GLY A 505 -2.50 1.09 -8.85
CA GLY A 505 -2.55 -0.25 -8.29
C GLY A 505 -3.76 -1.06 -8.77
N ALA A 506 -4.91 -0.42 -8.97
CA ALA A 506 -6.12 -1.07 -9.49
C ALA A 506 -5.97 -1.49 -10.95
N LEU A 507 -5.47 -0.62 -11.81
CA LEU A 507 -5.23 -0.93 -13.22
C LEU A 507 -4.21 -2.06 -13.37
N LYS A 508 -3.08 -1.98 -12.68
CA LYS A 508 -2.07 -3.05 -12.70
C LYS A 508 -2.61 -4.38 -12.21
N ARG A 509 -3.54 -4.40 -11.27
CA ARG A 509 -4.23 -5.63 -10.85
C ARG A 509 -5.08 -6.20 -11.96
N VAL A 510 -5.91 -5.37 -12.60
CA VAL A 510 -6.76 -5.79 -13.72
C VAL A 510 -5.88 -6.39 -14.81
N ALA A 511 -4.80 -5.72 -15.19
CA ALA A 511 -3.84 -6.23 -16.16
C ALA A 511 -3.26 -7.60 -15.74
N ASN A 512 -2.73 -7.73 -14.51
CA ASN A 512 -2.18 -9.01 -14.03
C ASN A 512 -3.25 -10.12 -13.90
N GLU A 513 -4.50 -9.77 -13.60
CA GLU A 513 -5.63 -10.71 -13.54
C GLU A 513 -5.95 -11.26 -14.93
N GLN A 514 -5.97 -10.39 -15.96
CA GLN A 514 -6.15 -10.82 -17.35
C GLN A 514 -5.00 -11.71 -17.83
N VAL A 515 -3.75 -11.38 -17.45
CA VAL A 515 -2.58 -12.25 -17.67
C VAL A 515 -2.77 -13.62 -17.00
N GLY A 516 -3.22 -13.63 -15.74
CA GLY A 516 -3.51 -14.86 -15.00
C GLY A 516 -4.67 -15.68 -15.59
N CYS A 517 -5.54 -15.07 -16.37
CA CYS A 517 -6.62 -15.73 -17.11
C CYS A 517 -6.22 -16.22 -18.52
N GLY A 518 -4.93 -16.11 -18.89
CA GLY A 518 -4.45 -16.60 -20.19
C GLY A 518 -4.36 -15.55 -21.29
N LYS A 519 -4.54 -14.24 -20.99
CA LYS A 519 -4.38 -13.17 -21.99
C LYS A 519 -2.96 -12.61 -21.99
N ASP A 520 -2.38 -12.43 -23.17
CA ASP A 520 -1.06 -11.82 -23.30
C ASP A 520 -1.17 -10.29 -23.34
N ILE A 521 -0.24 -9.61 -22.68
CA ILE A 521 -0.10 -8.14 -22.68
C ILE A 521 1.32 -7.78 -23.13
N PRO A 522 1.65 -7.93 -24.42
CA PRO A 522 3.00 -7.73 -24.93
C PRO A 522 3.38 -6.26 -25.08
N THR A 523 2.41 -5.36 -25.30
CA THR A 523 2.67 -3.94 -25.58
C THR A 523 1.79 -2.99 -24.77
N PRO A 524 2.19 -1.71 -24.64
CA PRO A 524 1.38 -0.67 -24.01
C PRO A 524 -0.01 -0.47 -24.67
N GLU A 525 -0.11 -0.67 -25.98
CA GLU A 525 -1.36 -0.59 -26.73
C GLU A 525 -2.31 -1.73 -26.32
N THR A 526 -1.81 -2.97 -26.24
CA THR A 526 -2.62 -4.11 -25.76
C THR A 526 -3.03 -3.92 -24.30
N LEU A 527 -2.14 -3.36 -23.47
CA LEU A 527 -2.46 -3.00 -22.08
C LEU A 527 -3.62 -2.01 -22.03
N PHE A 528 -3.59 -0.96 -22.86
CA PHE A 528 -4.64 0.05 -22.92
C PHE A 528 -6.00 -0.55 -23.29
N GLU A 529 -6.08 -1.34 -24.37
CA GLU A 529 -7.35 -1.95 -24.80
C GLU A 529 -7.93 -2.89 -23.73
N ILE A 530 -7.08 -3.74 -23.14
CA ILE A 530 -7.52 -4.64 -22.06
C ILE A 530 -8.03 -3.86 -20.86
N LEU A 531 -7.35 -2.79 -20.44
CA LEU A 531 -7.78 -1.98 -19.31
C LEU A 531 -9.08 -1.22 -19.62
N LYS A 532 -9.27 -0.80 -20.86
CA LYS A 532 -10.47 -0.09 -21.33
C LYS A 532 -11.71 -0.96 -21.28
N GLU A 533 -11.57 -2.25 -21.60
CA GLU A 533 -12.68 -3.22 -21.51
C GLU A 533 -12.98 -3.68 -20.09
N ASN A 534 -11.96 -3.75 -19.22
CA ASN A 534 -12.05 -4.45 -17.93
C ASN A 534 -11.96 -3.52 -16.71
N SER A 535 -12.01 -2.20 -16.87
CA SER A 535 -11.96 -1.24 -15.77
C SER A 535 -12.97 -0.11 -15.91
N ASN A 536 -13.39 0.44 -14.76
CA ASN A 536 -14.27 1.61 -14.70
C ASN A 536 -13.50 2.94 -14.63
N VAL A 537 -12.19 2.91 -14.92
CA VAL A 537 -11.32 4.10 -14.92
C VAL A 537 -11.35 4.70 -16.31
N GLU A 538 -11.41 6.02 -16.40
CA GLU A 538 -11.34 6.69 -17.70
C GLU A 538 -9.93 6.58 -18.26
N LEU A 539 -9.81 5.95 -19.43
CA LEU A 539 -8.51 5.61 -20.00
C LEU A 539 -8.24 6.39 -21.29
N PHE A 540 -7.00 6.87 -21.40
CA PHE A 540 -6.47 7.52 -22.60
C PHE A 540 -5.19 6.85 -23.05
N PHE A 541 -4.96 6.80 -24.36
CA PHE A 541 -3.69 6.37 -24.92
C PHE A 541 -2.92 7.60 -25.39
N VAL A 542 -1.62 7.64 -25.12
CA VAL A 542 -0.72 8.74 -25.49
C VAL A 542 0.49 8.15 -26.18
N ASP A 543 0.70 8.53 -27.43
CA ASP A 543 1.82 8.04 -28.22
C ASP A 543 3.06 8.91 -28.00
N GLU A 544 4.24 8.38 -28.30
CA GLU A 544 5.50 9.13 -28.30
C GLU A 544 5.42 10.39 -29.16
N LYS A 545 4.71 10.34 -30.29
CA LYS A 545 4.48 11.51 -31.16
C LYS A 545 3.75 12.65 -30.45
N ASP A 546 2.82 12.33 -29.53
CA ASP A 546 2.10 13.35 -28.76
C ASP A 546 3.05 14.08 -27.79
N VAL A 547 3.99 13.33 -27.19
CA VAL A 547 5.03 13.86 -26.30
C VAL A 547 5.97 14.79 -27.08
N ASP A 548 6.42 14.35 -28.26
CA ASP A 548 7.29 15.14 -29.13
C ASP A 548 6.63 16.43 -29.60
N ASN A 549 5.33 16.38 -29.91
CA ASN A 549 4.58 17.56 -30.34
C ASN A 549 4.49 18.62 -29.24
N ILE A 550 4.40 18.22 -27.97
CA ILE A 550 4.51 19.17 -26.85
C ILE A 550 5.94 19.73 -26.77
N GLY A 551 6.96 18.88 -26.96
CA GLY A 551 8.36 19.29 -26.93
C GLY A 551 8.71 20.39 -27.92
N LYS A 552 8.13 20.37 -29.13
CA LYS A 552 8.32 21.40 -30.16
C LYS A 552 7.80 22.79 -29.76
N ILE A 553 6.87 22.87 -28.82
CA ILE A 553 6.24 24.13 -28.37
C ILE A 553 7.06 24.77 -27.23
N VAL A 554 7.89 23.99 -26.54
CA VAL A 554 8.65 24.45 -25.37
C VAL A 554 9.95 25.14 -25.82
N PRO A 555 10.17 26.42 -25.48
CA PRO A 555 11.43 27.09 -25.75
C PRO A 555 12.62 26.40 -25.08
N THR A 556 13.78 26.40 -25.73
CA THR A 556 15.03 25.86 -25.18
C THR A 556 15.60 26.74 -24.07
N ASP A 557 15.41 28.07 -24.17
CA ASP A 557 16.10 29.08 -23.34
C ASP A 557 15.27 29.56 -22.14
N ILE A 558 14.63 28.62 -21.44
CA ILE A 558 13.89 28.91 -20.21
C ILE A 558 14.86 28.89 -19.02
N LEU A 559 14.85 29.96 -18.22
CA LEU A 559 15.63 30.04 -16.98
C LEU A 559 14.88 29.38 -15.81
N PRO A 560 15.59 28.65 -14.92
CA PRO A 560 15.00 28.11 -13.71
C PRO A 560 14.66 29.22 -12.71
N ILE A 561 13.54 29.07 -12.00
CA ILE A 561 13.16 29.97 -10.91
C ILE A 561 14.04 29.67 -9.69
N GLN A 562 14.71 30.69 -9.14
CA GLN A 562 15.52 30.53 -7.94
C GLN A 562 14.66 30.02 -6.76
N GLY A 563 15.21 29.09 -5.97
CA GLY A 563 14.47 28.51 -4.85
C GLY A 563 13.30 27.61 -5.26
N THR A 564 13.27 27.09 -6.50
CA THR A 564 12.22 26.19 -7.01
C THR A 564 11.84 25.11 -6.00
N ARG A 565 12.83 24.47 -5.35
CA ARG A 565 12.61 23.40 -4.35
C ARG A 565 11.73 23.81 -3.17
N GLU A 566 11.69 25.08 -2.78
CA GLU A 566 10.89 25.57 -1.67
C GLU A 566 9.45 25.92 -2.05
N ILE A 567 9.15 26.05 -3.35
CA ILE A 567 7.84 26.43 -3.85
C ILE A 567 6.86 25.29 -3.64
N HIS A 568 5.71 25.53 -3.02
CA HIS A 568 4.66 24.51 -2.94
C HIS A 568 3.36 24.92 -3.62
N GLN A 569 3.24 26.18 -4.05
CA GLN A 569 2.10 26.61 -4.83
C GLN A 569 2.54 27.54 -5.95
N MET A 570 2.02 27.26 -7.13
CA MET A 570 2.05 28.12 -8.30
C MET A 570 0.63 28.53 -8.66
N MET A 571 0.48 29.73 -9.19
CA MET A 571 -0.78 30.36 -9.53
C MET A 571 -0.59 31.10 -10.85
N THR A 572 -1.58 31.03 -11.74
CA THR A 572 -1.56 31.77 -13.00
C THR A 572 -2.99 32.16 -13.36
N ASN A 573 -3.21 33.45 -13.61
CA ASN A 573 -4.47 34.03 -14.06
C ASN A 573 -4.31 34.81 -15.38
N LYS A 574 -3.08 34.91 -15.89
CA LYS A 574 -2.76 35.55 -17.17
C LYS A 574 -1.68 34.74 -17.89
N LYS A 575 -1.88 34.53 -19.20
CA LYS A 575 -0.94 33.80 -20.05
C LYS A 575 0.47 34.38 -19.96
N GLY A 576 1.46 33.52 -19.71
CA GLY A 576 2.88 33.86 -19.54
C GLY A 576 3.24 34.47 -18.19
N VAL A 577 2.27 34.66 -17.28
CA VAL A 577 2.52 35.19 -15.93
C VAL A 577 2.34 34.07 -14.91
N LEU A 578 3.38 33.83 -14.12
CA LEU A 578 3.38 32.83 -13.07
C LEU A 578 3.64 33.50 -11.74
N GLN A 579 2.81 33.20 -10.76
CA GLN A 579 2.99 33.62 -9.39
C GLN A 579 3.24 32.40 -8.53
N HIS A 580 4.09 32.50 -7.51
CA HIS A 580 4.40 31.35 -6.68
C HIS A 580 4.67 31.72 -5.22
N ARG A 581 4.50 30.75 -4.32
CA ARG A 581 4.81 30.90 -2.89
C ARG A 581 5.31 29.61 -2.26
N LYS A 582 5.95 29.74 -1.09
CA LYS A 582 6.58 28.59 -0.38
C LYS A 582 5.56 27.64 0.21
N LEU A 583 4.35 28.08 0.54
CA LEU A 583 3.30 27.26 1.12
C LEU A 583 1.94 27.52 0.46
N SER A 584 1.11 26.49 0.37
CA SER A 584 -0.20 26.58 -0.27
C SER A 584 -1.23 27.22 0.67
N CYS A 585 -2.05 28.13 0.15
CA CYS A 585 -3.22 28.68 0.85
C CYS A 585 -4.45 28.62 -0.06
N CYS A 586 -5.54 28.12 0.49
CA CYS A 586 -6.83 27.95 -0.18
C CYS A 586 -7.97 28.44 0.73
N CYS A 587 -7.71 29.44 1.58
CA CYS A 587 -8.75 30.02 2.42
C CYS A 587 -9.58 31.05 1.64
N ASP A 588 -10.78 31.36 2.12
CA ASP A 588 -11.73 32.27 1.47
C ASP A 588 -11.19 33.70 1.28
N LYS A 589 -10.21 34.13 2.09
CA LYS A 589 -9.52 35.42 1.92
C LYS A 589 -8.52 35.44 0.75
N ASN A 590 -8.19 34.29 0.18
CA ASN A 590 -7.18 34.13 -0.88
C ASN A 590 -7.85 34.12 -2.26
N ASP A 591 -8.17 35.30 -2.79
CA ASP A 591 -8.74 35.48 -4.12
C ASP A 591 -7.63 35.85 -5.13
N TRP A 592 -6.75 34.87 -5.37
CA TRP A 592 -5.56 35.02 -6.21
C TRP A 592 -5.90 35.37 -7.67
N ILE A 593 -7.11 35.02 -8.12
CA ILE A 593 -7.62 35.35 -9.46
C ILE A 593 -7.75 36.86 -9.61
N ARG A 594 -8.27 37.53 -8.57
CA ARG A 594 -8.39 38.99 -8.51
C ARG A 594 -7.15 39.71 -7.98
N GLY A 595 -6.02 39.00 -7.84
CA GLY A 595 -4.79 39.57 -7.29
C GLY A 595 -4.85 39.88 -5.79
N LYS A 596 -5.81 39.30 -5.06
CA LYS A 596 -5.93 39.45 -3.60
C LYS A 596 -5.36 38.23 -2.91
N TYR A 597 -4.41 38.43 -2.00
CA TYR A 597 -3.71 37.32 -1.36
C TYR A 597 -3.94 37.30 0.15
N CYS A 598 -4.08 36.09 0.69
CA CYS A 598 -4.21 35.87 2.13
C CYS A 598 -2.88 36.10 2.87
N ASP A 599 -2.94 36.64 4.09
CA ASP A 599 -1.77 36.73 4.99
C ASP A 599 -1.55 35.44 5.78
N CYS A 600 -2.36 34.40 5.54
CA CYS A 600 -2.29 33.12 6.24
C CYS A 600 -0.91 32.44 6.14
N VAL A 601 -0.16 32.79 5.10
CA VAL A 601 1.22 32.36 4.81
C VAL A 601 1.93 33.56 4.23
N SER A 602 2.54 34.38 5.10
CA SER A 602 3.42 35.54 4.82
C SER A 602 3.41 36.07 3.38
N LEU A 603 2.76 37.21 3.13
CA LEU A 603 2.65 37.84 1.80
C LEU A 603 3.99 38.03 1.07
N SER A 604 5.08 38.24 1.81
CA SER A 604 6.45 38.36 1.28
C SER A 604 6.95 37.11 0.53
N GLN A 605 6.18 36.02 0.50
CA GLN A 605 6.50 34.81 -0.26
C GLN A 605 5.96 34.81 -1.69
N ILE A 606 5.11 35.76 -2.08
CA ILE A 606 4.51 35.78 -3.42
C ILE A 606 5.45 36.48 -4.40
N GLN A 607 6.07 35.69 -5.27
CA GLN A 607 6.93 36.17 -6.34
C GLN A 607 6.21 36.03 -7.69
N THR A 608 6.37 37.03 -8.55
CA THR A 608 5.79 37.04 -9.91
C THR A 608 6.90 36.92 -10.95
N THR A 609 6.72 35.98 -11.87
CA THR A 609 7.63 35.67 -12.96
C THR A 609 6.90 35.86 -14.28
N HIS A 610 7.53 36.58 -15.21
CA HIS A 610 7.02 36.76 -16.57
C HIS A 610 7.86 35.94 -17.56
N PHE A 611 7.19 35.08 -18.31
CA PHE A 611 7.76 34.36 -19.44
C PHE A 611 7.45 35.16 -20.72
N THR A 612 8.41 35.98 -21.16
CA THR A 612 8.29 36.78 -22.39
C THR A 612 9.07 36.11 -23.51
N ILE A 613 8.43 35.81 -24.64
CA ILE A 613 9.11 35.36 -25.86
C ILE A 613 9.59 36.61 -26.60
N LEU A 614 10.88 36.94 -26.49
CA LEU A 614 11.51 37.96 -27.32
C LEU A 614 12.41 37.27 -28.36
N PRO A 615 12.36 37.63 -29.65
CA PRO A 615 13.26 37.09 -30.66
C PRO A 615 14.72 37.35 -30.24
N GLY A 616 15.49 36.29 -30.01
CA GLY A 616 16.93 36.38 -29.72
C GLY A 616 17.33 36.74 -28.29
N LYS A 617 16.43 36.72 -27.29
CA LYS A 617 16.79 36.92 -25.87
C LYS A 617 16.19 35.83 -24.97
N LYS A 618 16.91 35.49 -23.88
CA LYS A 618 16.50 34.51 -22.85
C LYS A 618 15.08 34.81 -22.33
N VAL A 619 14.25 33.79 -22.15
CA VAL A 619 12.81 33.91 -21.78
C VAL A 619 12.68 34.02 -20.25
N TYR A 620 12.93 35.20 -19.67
CA TYR A 620 12.73 35.43 -18.23
C TYR A 620 12.88 36.91 -17.81
N ASN A 621 11.94 37.45 -17.03
CA ASN A 621 12.15 38.63 -16.19
C ASN A 621 11.45 38.44 -14.83
N GLN A 622 12.16 38.70 -13.73
CA GLN A 622 11.66 38.60 -12.36
C GLN A 622 11.52 40.00 -11.76
N ILE A 623 10.34 40.31 -11.19
CA ILE A 623 10.11 41.55 -10.46
C ILE A 623 10.26 41.23 -8.97
N TYR A 624 11.34 41.72 -8.36
CA TYR A 624 11.66 41.47 -6.95
C TYR A 624 11.09 42.54 -6.02
N SER A 625 10.51 42.12 -4.89
CA SER A 625 10.67 42.82 -3.61
C SER A 625 11.83 42.15 -2.85
N SER A 626 12.92 42.89 -2.73
CA SER A 626 14.27 42.70 -2.14
C SER A 626 14.70 41.43 -1.35
N SER A 627 15.99 41.14 -1.58
CA SER A 627 17.08 40.49 -0.80
C SER A 627 17.35 38.97 -0.85
N ASP A 628 18.46 38.67 -1.56
CA ASP A 628 19.61 37.78 -1.25
C ASP A 628 19.74 36.35 -1.85
N SER A 629 20.52 36.29 -2.96
CA SER A 629 21.74 35.49 -3.33
C SER A 629 21.95 34.05 -2.81
N GLU A 630 22.67 33.10 -3.44
CA GLU A 630 23.25 32.81 -4.78
C GLU A 630 23.70 31.30 -4.79
N MET A 631 24.15 30.81 -5.97
CA MET A 631 24.95 29.60 -6.28
C MET A 631 24.33 28.37 -7.01
N ASP A 632 24.67 28.34 -8.30
CA ASP A 632 25.30 27.31 -9.16
C ASP A 632 24.58 26.05 -9.67
N GLU A 633 24.54 25.98 -11.00
CA GLU A 633 23.95 24.97 -11.89
C GLU A 633 25.06 24.49 -12.87
N ALA A 634 25.19 23.17 -13.07
CA ALA A 634 26.07 22.58 -14.08
C ALA A 634 25.24 21.80 -15.12
N SER A 635 25.42 22.18 -16.39
CA SER A 635 24.74 21.68 -17.60
C SER A 635 25.33 20.35 -18.12
N PHE A 636 24.48 19.50 -18.71
CA PHE A 636 24.91 18.37 -19.54
C PHE A 636 24.11 18.34 -20.85
N ASN A 637 24.81 18.40 -21.98
CA ASN A 637 24.27 18.37 -23.34
C ASN A 637 24.10 16.93 -23.82
N SER A 638 23.02 16.67 -24.56
CA SER A 638 22.76 15.45 -25.32
C SER A 638 22.93 15.72 -26.81
N SER A 639 23.67 14.86 -27.50
CA SER A 639 23.58 14.72 -28.96
C SER A 639 23.30 13.25 -29.28
N GLY A 640 22.22 13.03 -30.05
CA GLY A 640 21.87 11.73 -30.62
C GLY A 640 22.59 11.49 -31.95
N SER A 641 22.60 10.24 -32.38
CA SER A 641 22.82 9.86 -33.78
C SER A 641 22.05 8.58 -34.08
N SER A 642 21.44 8.57 -35.27
CA SER A 642 20.45 7.64 -35.82
C SER A 642 21.06 6.58 -36.75
N CYS A 643 20.19 5.63 -37.15
CA CYS A 643 20.23 4.75 -38.34
C CYS A 643 21.37 3.71 -38.40
N GLY A 644 21.22 2.54 -38.99
CA GLY A 644 20.17 1.98 -39.86
C GLY A 644 20.54 0.53 -40.21
N ASP A 645 19.64 -0.13 -40.93
CA ASP A 645 19.56 -1.56 -41.24
C ASP A 645 20.77 -2.16 -42.01
N LEU A 646 21.02 -3.47 -41.83
CA LEU A 646 21.25 -4.43 -42.93
C LEU A 646 21.26 -5.89 -42.45
N GLU A 647 20.33 -6.68 -42.97
CA GLU A 647 20.38 -8.15 -43.03
C GLU A 647 21.36 -8.57 -44.14
N ASP A 648 22.20 -9.60 -43.92
CA ASP A 648 22.19 -10.85 -44.73
C ASP A 648 23.39 -11.80 -44.44
N MET A 649 23.00 -13.09 -44.34
CA MET A 649 23.69 -14.34 -44.72
C MET A 649 25.06 -14.74 -44.14
N ILE A 650 25.12 -15.93 -43.50
CA ILE A 650 25.79 -17.16 -44.02
C ILE A 650 25.43 -18.37 -43.12
N SER A 651 25.34 -19.51 -43.81
CA SER A 651 24.73 -20.81 -43.52
C SER A 651 25.44 -21.74 -42.51
N ALA A 652 24.65 -22.72 -42.04
CA ALA A 652 24.96 -24.12 -41.72
C ALA A 652 26.19 -24.49 -40.84
N ASP A 653 25.91 -25.10 -39.68
CA ASP A 653 26.26 -26.49 -39.41
C ASP A 653 25.60 -26.99 -38.10
N HIS A 654 24.84 -28.07 -38.19
CA HIS A 654 24.33 -28.82 -37.04
C HIS A 654 25.33 -29.90 -36.64
N PRO A 655 25.83 -29.96 -35.39
CA PRO A 655 26.48 -31.16 -34.89
C PRO A 655 25.45 -32.11 -34.26
N GLU A 656 25.43 -33.34 -34.74
CA GLU A 656 24.73 -34.50 -34.16
C GLU A 656 25.10 -34.68 -32.67
N ILE A 657 24.09 -34.90 -31.81
CA ILE A 657 24.26 -35.19 -30.39
C ILE A 657 24.17 -36.70 -30.19
N SER A 658 25.23 -37.31 -29.65
CA SER A 658 25.26 -38.72 -29.24
C SER A 658 24.45 -38.96 -27.95
N HIS A 659 23.54 -39.94 -27.99
CA HIS A 659 22.72 -40.32 -26.83
C HIS A 659 23.50 -41.22 -25.84
N PRO A 660 23.23 -41.15 -24.51
CA PRO A 660 23.86 -42.03 -23.53
C PRO A 660 23.35 -43.48 -23.67
N ILE A 661 24.24 -44.45 -23.51
CA ILE A 661 23.86 -45.86 -23.32
C ILE A 661 23.30 -45.99 -21.90
N LEU A 662 21.99 -46.26 -21.77
CA LEU A 662 21.31 -46.49 -20.49
C LEU A 662 21.41 -47.98 -20.12
N GLU A 663 21.76 -48.27 -18.87
CA GLU A 663 21.71 -49.66 -18.37
C GLU A 663 20.28 -50.02 -17.95
N GLU A 664 19.86 -51.27 -18.20
CA GLU A 664 18.52 -51.75 -17.82
C GLU A 664 18.34 -51.78 -16.30
N PRO A 665 17.22 -51.23 -15.77
CA PRO A 665 16.97 -51.20 -14.34
C PRO A 665 16.56 -52.58 -13.82
N SER A 666 17.18 -53.03 -12.72
CA SER A 666 16.75 -54.21 -11.97
C SER A 666 16.66 -53.90 -10.47
N VAL A 667 15.80 -54.61 -9.74
CA VAL A 667 15.50 -54.36 -8.31
C VAL A 667 16.77 -54.40 -7.45
N LEU A 668 17.75 -55.25 -7.81
CA LEU A 668 19.05 -55.36 -7.13
C LEU A 668 20.02 -54.20 -7.44
N ARG A 669 19.81 -53.43 -8.51
CA ARG A 669 20.73 -52.36 -8.97
C ARG A 669 20.25 -50.95 -8.65
N VAL A 670 18.95 -50.78 -8.39
CA VAL A 670 18.37 -49.50 -7.96
C VAL A 670 18.50 -49.38 -6.43
N THR A 671 19.71 -49.04 -5.99
CA THR A 671 20.05 -48.85 -4.56
C THR A 671 20.29 -47.37 -4.25
N ARG A 672 20.40 -47.04 -2.96
CA ARG A 672 20.60 -45.65 -2.52
C ARG A 672 21.89 -45.07 -3.12
N GLY A 673 21.74 -43.96 -3.84
CA GLY A 673 22.82 -43.27 -4.55
C GLY A 673 22.88 -43.55 -6.05
N THR A 674 22.11 -44.51 -6.57
CA THR A 674 22.00 -44.77 -8.01
C THR A 674 21.26 -43.62 -8.70
N HIS A 675 21.82 -43.18 -9.84
CA HIS A 675 21.23 -42.12 -10.67
C HIS A 675 20.36 -42.77 -11.74
N VAL A 676 19.12 -42.32 -11.87
CA VAL A 676 18.12 -42.93 -12.76
C VAL A 676 17.43 -41.87 -13.61
N LEU A 677 17.03 -42.24 -14.81
CA LEU A 677 16.13 -41.46 -15.65
C LEU A 677 14.70 -41.98 -15.43
N MET A 678 13.77 -41.10 -15.08
CA MET A 678 12.39 -41.44 -14.71
C MET A 678 11.37 -40.65 -15.53
N GLU A 679 10.24 -41.28 -15.89
CA GLU A 679 9.16 -40.69 -16.67
C GLU A 679 7.86 -40.54 -15.86
N PHE A 680 7.27 -39.34 -15.90
CA PHE A 680 5.98 -39.02 -15.26
C PHE A 680 4.96 -38.52 -16.26
N LEU A 681 3.69 -38.92 -16.06
CA LEU A 681 2.57 -38.37 -16.82
C LEU A 681 1.96 -37.16 -16.09
N GLY A 682 2.01 -35.99 -16.73
CA GLY A 682 1.43 -34.74 -16.25
C GLY A 682 0.66 -33.97 -17.33
N GLY A 683 0.35 -32.70 -17.05
CA GLY A 683 -0.43 -31.83 -17.95
C GLY A 683 -1.96 -31.98 -17.80
N ALA A 684 -2.72 -31.10 -18.46
CA ALA A 684 -4.18 -31.17 -18.45
C ALA A 684 -4.64 -32.50 -19.10
N ARG A 685 -5.32 -33.35 -18.31
CA ARG A 685 -5.75 -34.72 -18.68
C ARG A 685 -4.64 -35.82 -18.68
N LYS A 686 -3.48 -35.60 -18.02
CA LYS A 686 -2.37 -36.60 -17.85
C LYS A 686 -1.82 -37.17 -19.17
N LYS A 687 -1.66 -36.34 -20.21
CA LYS A 687 -1.16 -36.77 -21.53
C LYS A 687 0.30 -36.43 -21.81
N THR A 688 0.93 -35.56 -21.02
CA THR A 688 2.30 -35.09 -21.26
C THR A 688 3.29 -35.94 -20.47
N LYS A 689 4.25 -36.56 -21.15
CA LYS A 689 5.35 -37.33 -20.53
C LYS A 689 6.49 -36.38 -20.17
N TYR A 690 6.81 -36.27 -18.89
CA TYR A 690 7.96 -35.52 -18.37
C TYR A 690 9.06 -36.48 -17.97
N ARG A 691 10.30 -36.19 -18.33
CA ARG A 691 11.47 -37.02 -18.01
C ARG A 691 12.43 -36.25 -17.11
N TYR A 692 12.78 -36.85 -15.98
CA TYR A 692 13.65 -36.24 -14.98
C TYR A 692 14.80 -37.17 -14.64
N VAL A 693 15.93 -36.57 -14.23
CA VAL A 693 17.02 -37.31 -13.62
C VAL A 693 16.83 -37.28 -12.11
N GLY A 694 16.96 -38.43 -11.47
CA GLY A 694 16.79 -38.59 -10.03
C GLY A 694 17.93 -39.37 -9.40
N VAL A 695 18.15 -39.17 -8.10
CA VAL A 695 19.05 -40.00 -7.29
C VAL A 695 18.27 -40.72 -6.21
N CYS A 696 18.36 -42.04 -6.20
CA CYS A 696 17.62 -42.91 -5.28
C CYS A 696 18.07 -42.70 -3.84
N GLN A 697 17.11 -42.56 -2.92
CA GLN A 697 17.37 -42.28 -1.49
C GLN A 697 17.13 -43.48 -0.57
N THR A 698 16.48 -44.53 -1.05
CA THR A 698 16.12 -45.74 -0.30
C THR A 698 16.86 -46.98 -0.82
N ASN A 699 17.12 -47.94 0.06
CA ASN A 699 17.55 -49.29 -0.31
C ASN A 699 16.29 -50.17 -0.34
N LEU A 700 16.10 -50.94 -1.41
CA LEU A 700 14.94 -51.84 -1.57
C LEU A 700 15.12 -53.19 -0.84
N GLU A 701 16.25 -53.41 -0.15
CA GLU A 701 16.60 -54.71 0.47
C GLU A 701 15.91 -54.97 1.82
N ASP A 702 15.20 -54.00 2.41
CA ASP A 702 14.65 -54.11 3.78
C ASP A 702 13.14 -54.41 3.86
N ASP A 703 12.41 -54.49 2.73
CA ASP A 703 10.98 -54.84 2.71
C ASP A 703 10.59 -55.46 1.36
N GLU A 704 10.34 -56.78 1.32
CA GLU A 704 9.93 -57.52 0.11
C GLU A 704 8.54 -57.10 -0.44
N GLU A 705 7.76 -56.27 0.28
CA GLU A 705 6.46 -55.74 -0.15
C GLU A 705 6.50 -54.25 -0.59
N CYS A 706 7.67 -53.61 -0.65
CA CYS A 706 7.77 -52.18 -0.95
C CYS A 706 7.87 -51.90 -2.46
N GLU A 707 6.72 -51.67 -3.13
CA GLU A 707 6.63 -51.40 -4.59
C GLU A 707 7.07 -49.98 -5.04
N GLU A 708 7.49 -49.11 -4.12
CA GLU A 708 7.77 -47.68 -4.38
C GLU A 708 9.19 -47.25 -3.92
N VAL A 709 9.91 -46.55 -4.81
CA VAL A 709 11.29 -46.04 -4.59
C VAL A 709 11.24 -44.54 -4.28
N LEU A 710 11.89 -44.10 -3.21
CA LEU A 710 12.05 -42.67 -2.93
C LEU A 710 13.21 -42.09 -3.74
N VAL A 711 12.92 -41.12 -4.61
CA VAL A 711 13.90 -40.48 -5.49
C VAL A 711 13.92 -38.97 -5.25
N MET A 712 15.13 -38.40 -5.21
CA MET A 712 15.35 -36.95 -5.16
C MET A 712 15.70 -36.44 -6.56
N SER A 713 14.95 -35.46 -7.05
CA SER A 713 15.10 -34.93 -8.41
C SER A 713 16.34 -34.05 -8.56
N LEU A 714 16.99 -34.15 -9.72
CA LEU A 714 18.04 -33.25 -10.17
C LEU A 714 17.53 -32.44 -11.37
N ASN A 715 17.73 -31.13 -11.33
CA ASN A 715 17.31 -30.24 -12.41
C ASN A 715 18.48 -29.94 -13.34
N VAL A 716 18.24 -30.00 -14.65
CA VAL A 716 19.24 -29.66 -15.66
C VAL A 716 19.64 -28.17 -15.58
N VAL A 717 20.93 -27.89 -15.81
CA VAL A 717 21.53 -26.56 -15.75
C VAL A 717 22.22 -26.27 -17.08
N GLY A 718 21.60 -25.41 -17.89
CA GLY A 718 22.06 -25.04 -19.23
C GLY A 718 21.46 -25.90 -20.33
N GLU A 719 21.69 -25.51 -21.59
CA GLU A 719 21.02 -26.11 -22.76
C GLU A 719 21.65 -27.44 -23.23
N GLY A 720 22.77 -27.87 -22.63
CA GLY A 720 23.55 -29.02 -23.06
C GLY A 720 23.25 -30.36 -22.38
N GLY A 721 22.15 -30.48 -21.62
CA GLY A 721 21.60 -31.75 -21.06
C GLY A 721 22.54 -32.60 -20.18
N SER A 722 23.73 -32.12 -19.85
CA SER A 722 24.81 -32.92 -19.24
C SER A 722 25.21 -32.46 -17.84
N LEU A 723 24.73 -31.28 -17.40
CA LEU A 723 25.05 -30.73 -16.08
C LEU A 723 23.76 -30.55 -15.29
N PHE A 724 23.72 -31.09 -14.07
CA PHE A 724 22.53 -31.11 -13.24
C PHE A 724 22.83 -30.54 -11.85
N LYS A 725 21.83 -29.98 -11.20
CA LYS A 725 21.90 -29.48 -9.83
C LYS A 725 20.84 -30.16 -8.99
N VAL A 726 21.22 -30.59 -7.79
CA VAL A 726 20.29 -31.21 -6.85
C VAL A 726 19.24 -30.21 -6.37
N ASN A 727 17.99 -30.66 -6.40
CA ASN A 727 16.87 -29.97 -5.77
C ASN A 727 16.50 -30.68 -4.47
N GLU A 728 17.15 -30.31 -3.36
CA GLU A 728 16.97 -30.96 -2.05
C GLU A 728 15.55 -30.87 -1.48
N LYS A 729 14.67 -30.03 -2.07
CA LYS A 729 13.28 -29.86 -1.66
C LYS A 729 12.28 -30.68 -2.49
N ASP A 730 12.76 -31.41 -3.49
CA ASP A 730 11.92 -32.14 -4.45
C ASP A 730 12.25 -33.64 -4.40
N THR A 731 11.53 -34.34 -3.52
CA THR A 731 11.63 -35.79 -3.32
C THR A 731 10.27 -36.43 -3.56
N SER A 732 10.23 -37.49 -4.36
CA SER A 732 8.99 -38.17 -4.74
C SER A 732 9.14 -39.69 -4.61
N TYR A 733 8.05 -40.37 -4.22
CA TYR A 733 7.95 -41.83 -4.31
C TYR A 733 7.49 -42.20 -5.73
N ILE A 734 8.22 -43.09 -6.40
CA ILE A 734 7.94 -43.56 -7.75
C ILE A 734 7.81 -45.07 -7.79
N LYS A 735 6.99 -45.59 -8.69
CA LYS A 735 6.93 -47.03 -8.95
C LYS A 735 8.09 -47.48 -9.82
N PHE A 736 8.50 -48.74 -9.69
CA PHE A 736 9.64 -49.28 -10.43
C PHE A 736 9.47 -49.20 -11.96
N ASP A 737 8.23 -49.36 -12.46
CA ASP A 737 7.88 -49.26 -13.88
C ASP A 737 8.04 -47.84 -14.47
N GLN A 738 8.23 -46.82 -13.63
CA GLN A 738 8.46 -45.44 -14.05
C GLN A 738 9.95 -45.11 -14.29
N ILE A 739 10.85 -46.05 -14.00
CA ILE A 739 12.29 -45.91 -14.23
C ILE A 739 12.62 -46.38 -15.64
N LEU A 740 13.11 -45.48 -16.49
CA LEU A 740 13.47 -45.77 -17.87
C LEU A 740 14.86 -46.40 -18.01
N GLY A 741 15.78 -46.13 -17.07
CA GLY A 741 17.14 -46.66 -17.12
C GLY A 741 18.07 -46.08 -16.06
N ILE A 742 19.16 -46.79 -15.79
CA ILE A 742 20.22 -46.35 -14.88
C ILE A 742 21.24 -45.52 -15.66
N LEU A 743 21.59 -44.37 -15.09
CA LEU A 743 22.54 -43.42 -15.67
C LEU A 743 23.96 -43.70 -15.16
N PRO A 744 24.99 -43.42 -15.99
CA PRO A 744 26.38 -43.56 -15.57
C PRO A 744 26.70 -42.62 -14.42
N THR A 745 27.67 -42.99 -13.58
CA THR A 745 28.03 -42.19 -12.40
C THR A 745 28.56 -40.80 -12.82
N PRO A 746 27.94 -39.69 -12.38
CA PRO A 746 28.35 -38.35 -12.78
C PRO A 746 29.61 -37.87 -12.06
N LYS A 747 30.38 -36.98 -12.70
CA LYS A 747 31.47 -36.24 -12.06
C LYS A 747 30.90 -35.04 -11.28
N ILE A 748 31.21 -34.96 -9.99
CA ILE A 748 30.74 -33.87 -9.13
C ILE A 748 31.63 -32.64 -9.33
N GLN A 749 31.01 -31.49 -9.62
CA GLN A 749 31.67 -30.18 -9.74
C GLN A 749 31.16 -29.23 -8.66
N LEU A 750 32.07 -28.55 -7.96
CA LEU A 750 31.74 -27.53 -6.96
C LEU A 750 31.98 -26.14 -7.54
N LYS A 751 30.96 -25.28 -7.51
CA LYS A 751 31.08 -23.84 -7.82
C LYS A 751 30.53 -23.04 -6.65
N GLY A 752 31.43 -22.51 -5.82
CA GLY A 752 31.08 -21.94 -4.51
C GLY A 752 30.48 -23.00 -3.59
N ASP A 753 29.39 -22.67 -2.89
CA ASP A 753 28.67 -23.60 -1.99
C ASP A 753 27.68 -24.54 -2.71
N ARG A 754 27.66 -24.57 -4.06
CA ARG A 754 26.69 -25.34 -4.85
C ARG A 754 27.34 -26.55 -5.53
N VAL A 755 26.67 -27.71 -5.41
CA VAL A 755 27.09 -29.00 -5.99
C VAL A 755 26.38 -29.22 -7.33
N PHE A 756 27.15 -29.55 -8.37
CA PHE A 756 26.65 -29.91 -9.69
C PHE A 756 27.11 -31.32 -10.07
N TYR A 757 26.27 -32.05 -10.80
CA TYR A 757 26.47 -33.41 -11.26
C TYR A 757 26.64 -33.35 -12.78
N LYS A 758 27.85 -33.60 -13.26
CA LYS A 758 28.15 -33.61 -14.70
C LYS A 758 28.19 -35.05 -15.22
N PHE A 759 27.23 -35.40 -16.05
CA PHE A 759 27.20 -36.69 -16.74
C PHE A 759 28.10 -36.65 -17.98
N PRO A 760 28.68 -37.80 -18.37
CA PRO A 760 29.64 -37.89 -19.47
C PRO A 760 29.03 -37.57 -20.85
N SER A 761 27.72 -37.74 -21.02
CA SER A 761 26.95 -37.44 -22.23
C SER A 761 25.67 -36.65 -21.89
N SER A 762 25.06 -36.03 -22.90
CA SER A 762 23.81 -35.27 -22.74
C SER A 762 22.64 -36.22 -22.49
N ILE A 763 21.89 -36.00 -21.41
CA ILE A 763 20.74 -36.82 -21.03
C ILE A 763 19.47 -36.12 -21.50
N ASP A 764 18.62 -36.87 -22.21
CA ASP A 764 17.35 -36.39 -22.74
C ASP A 764 16.30 -36.25 -21.62
N VAL A 765 16.22 -35.04 -21.07
CA VAL A 765 15.29 -34.65 -20.00
C VAL A 765 14.25 -33.66 -20.50
N PHE A 766 13.04 -33.81 -19.99
CA PHE A 766 11.91 -32.93 -20.28
C PHE A 766 11.19 -32.61 -18.97
N GLU A 767 11.73 -31.63 -18.25
CA GLU A 767 11.27 -31.23 -16.91
C GLU A 767 10.08 -30.25 -17.00
N LYS A 768 9.18 -30.28 -16.00
CA LYS A 768 8.07 -29.34 -15.90
C LYS A 768 8.59 -28.02 -15.30
N GLY A 769 8.66 -26.99 -16.13
CA GLY A 769 9.13 -25.65 -15.78
C GLY A 769 8.30 -24.90 -14.74
#